data_AF-A0A9W6ZM21-F1
#
_entry.id   AF-A0A9W6ZM21-F1
#
_cell.length_a   1.000
_cell.length_b   1.000
_cell.length_c   1.000
_cell.angle_alpha   90.00
_cell.angle_beta   90.00
_cell.angle_gamma   90.00
#
_symmetry.space_group_name_H-M   'P 1'
#
loop_
_entity.id
_entity.type
_entity.pdbx_description
1 polymer ?
#
loop_
_entity_poly.entity_id
_entity_poly.type
_entity_poly.pdbx_seq_one_letter_code
_entity_poly.pdbx_strand_id
1 'polypeptide(L)'
;MPALSKAVKSLIDLYDLEEHPEGGYFTETYRADQEVDTPMGPRSASTAIKFLVTKNSVSRLHRIESDEVWHFYEGGPMSVIELDTDEPGHVRTTVLGPDDLKQYVVKAGTWFGSHPNSGTDYSLVGCTVSPGFDFQDFELASPAGLKAEFPKAKAIITKLTKGLTDKNSTNTNRPKGADKPPKVMAHPVFRTSPNEKPRQLMLSLACFCGIVYYSAANRKSSLASDQEAFQTAIVFVFIAFEMFIFLQVRDLLTIWPHPGFWRLVFGFGAFYALILVSMLMLDFTRSRWVLEAILGDIGSYADYERKTQEVAEVMSSCKMTWNTAPTILFNQIFGAPWFLSHALGWMGKMMIFRDWKVCLIAALLFEFTEMTLSYVCPEFEECWWDSIFLDTFGANLLGMWMGTHVNRFIVGYSKDSVHSIVRGGDAMHVGATLDWAGKEDRSAGTEKLASMLNPLIHDSTYKWTIFKNPLRLFQVAVLIAVMLFIETNTFLMMNTMGIPHDAWYNKVRLALFGFMSIPAAAEWYVYIEQTARAGHDAARIGPACWLCFCVALLENCLFWKFFPKHFVAELDKLHGFILVPTNTLTKHLCAWVLFLTWAVLRYKVVGYGIDEEELDSEEKKIISKLVSSRKNRGRLSIIKAVPATLHAKFLKTELVDLLLYASLLPLLCLYTEWKWV
;
A
#
# COMPACT_ATOMS: atom_id res chain seq x y z
N MET A 1 3.83 4.55 -43.64
CA MET A 1 3.91 3.69 -42.44
C MET A 1 2.70 3.97 -41.56
N PRO A 2 2.08 2.96 -40.91
CA PRO A 2 1.05 3.22 -39.90
C PRO A 2 1.62 4.11 -38.79
N ALA A 3 0.80 5.01 -38.24
CA ALA A 3 1.24 5.92 -37.18
C ALA A 3 1.63 5.14 -35.92
N LEU A 4 2.83 5.39 -35.39
CA LEU A 4 3.26 4.88 -34.08
C LEU A 4 2.38 5.46 -32.97
N SER A 5 2.11 4.67 -31.94
CA SER A 5 1.39 5.14 -30.75
C SER A 5 2.19 6.22 -30.03
N LYS A 6 1.50 7.07 -29.26
CA LYS A 6 2.15 8.14 -28.49
C LYS A 6 3.17 7.56 -27.50
N ALA A 7 2.86 6.43 -26.86
CA ALA A 7 3.77 5.73 -25.94
C ALA A 7 5.07 5.29 -26.64
N VAL A 8 4.97 4.68 -27.84
CA VAL A 8 6.15 4.23 -28.60
C VAL A 8 7.02 5.41 -29.01
N LYS A 9 6.44 6.52 -29.47
CA LYS A 9 7.21 7.73 -29.81
C LYS A 9 7.93 8.30 -28.60
N SER A 10 7.26 8.39 -27.45
CA SER A 10 7.88 8.84 -26.20
C SER A 10 9.07 7.97 -25.80
N LEU A 11 8.99 6.64 -25.98
CA LEU A 11 10.12 5.74 -25.67
C LEU A 11 11.29 5.91 -26.64
N ILE A 12 11.01 6.07 -27.93
CA ILE A 12 12.02 6.37 -28.96
C ILE A 12 12.74 7.69 -28.61
N ASP A 13 11.99 8.74 -28.31
CA ASP A 13 12.55 10.06 -27.97
C ASP A 13 13.29 10.05 -26.62
N LEU A 14 12.74 9.35 -25.62
CA LEU A 14 13.32 9.27 -24.27
C LEU A 14 14.67 8.53 -24.28
N TYR A 15 14.76 7.46 -25.06
CA TYR A 15 15.94 6.61 -25.11
C TYR A 15 16.83 6.82 -26.34
N ASP A 16 16.56 7.82 -27.18
CA ASP A 16 17.31 8.11 -28.42
C ASP A 16 17.44 6.85 -29.31
N LEU A 17 16.34 6.10 -29.46
CA LEU A 17 16.35 4.81 -30.19
C LEU A 17 16.41 5.03 -31.70
N GLU A 18 17.28 4.30 -32.38
CA GLU A 18 17.42 4.29 -33.84
C GLU A 18 16.82 3.02 -34.45
N GLU A 19 16.46 3.01 -35.73
CA GLU A 19 15.95 1.78 -36.38
C GLU A 19 17.08 0.72 -36.48
N HIS A 20 16.81 -0.50 -36.00
CA HIS A 20 17.78 -1.59 -36.08
C HIS A 20 17.70 -2.28 -37.46
N PRO A 21 18.83 -2.74 -38.05
CA PRO A 21 18.83 -3.48 -39.33
C PRO A 21 17.90 -4.71 -39.34
N GLU A 22 17.82 -5.43 -38.22
CA GLU A 22 16.93 -6.59 -38.09
C GLU A 22 15.45 -6.20 -37.97
N GLY A 23 15.14 -4.92 -37.74
CA GLY A 23 13.81 -4.39 -37.48
C GLY A 23 13.59 -4.07 -35.99
N GLY A 24 12.63 -3.18 -35.71
CA GLY A 24 12.50 -2.57 -34.38
C GLY A 24 13.42 -1.36 -34.20
N TYR A 25 13.52 -0.88 -32.97
CA TYR A 25 14.35 0.26 -32.59
C TYR A 25 15.34 -0.13 -31.50
N PHE A 26 16.55 0.42 -31.50
CA PHE A 26 17.57 0.09 -30.52
C PHE A 26 18.47 1.28 -30.17
N THR A 27 19.14 1.17 -29.02
CA THR A 27 20.32 2.00 -28.70
C THR A 27 21.30 1.18 -27.90
N GLU A 28 22.60 1.37 -28.13
CA GLU A 28 23.64 0.83 -27.26
C GLU A 28 23.75 1.67 -25.98
N THR A 29 23.68 1.00 -24.84
CA THR A 29 23.71 1.62 -23.51
C THR A 29 25.00 1.36 -22.74
N TYR A 30 25.74 0.32 -23.13
CA TYR A 30 26.99 -0.08 -22.49
C TYR A 30 27.87 -0.87 -23.44
N ARG A 31 29.18 -0.62 -23.38
CA ARG A 31 30.24 -1.41 -23.99
C ARG A 31 31.42 -1.44 -23.03
N ALA A 32 31.93 -2.64 -22.74
CA ALA A 32 33.05 -2.82 -21.83
C ALA A 32 34.36 -2.32 -22.45
N ASP A 33 35.17 -1.61 -21.65
CA ASP A 33 36.52 -1.19 -22.03
C ASP A 33 37.50 -2.37 -22.10
N GLN A 34 37.25 -3.42 -21.31
CA GLN A 34 38.04 -4.65 -21.33
C GLN A 34 37.72 -5.45 -22.58
N GLU A 35 38.75 -5.95 -23.27
CA GLU A 35 38.61 -6.88 -24.39
C GLU A 35 38.90 -8.33 -23.97
N VAL A 36 38.31 -9.28 -24.70
CA VAL A 36 38.53 -10.72 -24.58
C VAL A 36 38.83 -11.30 -25.96
N ASP A 37 39.74 -12.27 -26.03
CA ASP A 37 40.06 -12.98 -27.27
C ASP A 37 38.95 -13.97 -27.61
N THR A 38 38.45 -13.91 -28.84
CA THR A 38 37.48 -14.87 -29.39
C THR A 38 38.03 -15.51 -30.66
N PRO A 39 37.47 -16.64 -31.14
CA PRO A 39 37.86 -17.24 -32.43
C PRO A 39 37.77 -16.27 -33.64
N MET A 40 36.94 -15.21 -33.54
CA MET A 40 36.73 -14.18 -34.56
C MET A 40 37.58 -12.91 -34.31
N GLY A 41 38.54 -12.98 -33.39
CA GLY A 41 39.39 -11.87 -32.97
C GLY A 41 38.95 -11.21 -31.64
N PRO A 42 39.64 -10.15 -31.20
CA PRO A 42 39.29 -9.44 -29.97
C PRO A 42 37.88 -8.84 -30.03
N ARG A 43 37.14 -8.90 -28.92
CA ARG A 43 35.84 -8.27 -28.71
C ARG A 43 35.80 -7.62 -27.34
N SER A 44 34.99 -6.57 -27.15
CA SER A 44 34.68 -6.07 -25.79
C SER A 44 34.13 -7.22 -24.93
N ALA A 45 34.41 -7.22 -23.63
CA ALA A 45 33.96 -8.28 -22.72
C ALA A 45 32.43 -8.41 -22.68
N SER A 46 31.70 -7.29 -22.87
CA SER A 46 30.24 -7.29 -22.97
C SER A 46 29.72 -6.01 -23.62
N THR A 47 28.55 -6.10 -24.24
CA THR A 47 27.74 -4.97 -24.72
C THR A 47 26.31 -5.12 -24.26
N ALA A 48 25.62 -4.00 -24.00
CA ALA A 48 24.19 -4.03 -23.68
C ALA A 48 23.42 -2.95 -24.44
N ILE A 49 22.25 -3.32 -24.97
CA ILE A 49 21.35 -2.45 -25.71
C ILE A 49 19.97 -2.38 -25.05
N LYS A 50 19.22 -1.31 -25.34
CA LYS A 50 17.75 -1.33 -25.25
C LYS A 50 17.20 -1.63 -26.63
N PHE A 51 16.17 -2.47 -26.69
CA PHE A 51 15.54 -2.89 -27.94
C PHE A 51 14.02 -2.83 -27.83
N LEU A 52 13.36 -2.25 -28.83
CA LEU A 52 11.94 -1.99 -28.85
C LEU A 52 11.32 -2.58 -30.12
N VAL A 53 10.40 -3.52 -29.94
CA VAL A 53 9.60 -4.09 -31.04
C VAL A 53 8.16 -3.63 -30.92
N THR A 54 7.59 -3.13 -32.02
CA THR A 54 6.21 -2.63 -32.08
C THR A 54 5.31 -3.64 -32.75
N LYS A 55 3.98 -3.52 -32.62
CA LYS A 55 3.01 -4.38 -33.32
C LYS A 55 3.16 -4.43 -34.84
N ASN A 56 3.82 -3.40 -35.41
CA ASN A 56 4.03 -3.25 -36.85
C ASN A 56 5.44 -3.65 -37.29
N SER A 57 6.32 -4.03 -36.35
CA SER A 57 7.69 -4.46 -36.62
C SER A 57 7.94 -5.85 -36.03
N VAL A 58 8.99 -6.49 -36.52
CA VAL A 58 9.52 -7.75 -36.00
C VAL A 58 11.03 -7.61 -35.89
N SER A 59 11.64 -8.33 -34.96
CA SER A 59 13.05 -8.68 -35.06
C SER A 59 13.15 -9.85 -36.03
N ARG A 60 13.80 -9.62 -37.17
CA ARG A 60 13.92 -10.63 -38.23
C ARG A 60 14.84 -11.76 -37.81
N LEU A 61 14.69 -12.92 -38.46
CA LEU A 61 15.56 -14.06 -38.21
C LEU A 61 17.03 -13.69 -38.48
N HIS A 62 17.86 -13.85 -37.45
CA HIS A 62 19.29 -13.62 -37.47
C HIS A 62 20.00 -14.62 -36.54
N ARG A 63 21.33 -14.68 -36.60
CA ARG A 63 22.16 -15.39 -35.63
C ARG A 63 23.42 -14.59 -35.31
N ILE A 64 23.99 -14.87 -34.15
CA ILE A 64 25.21 -14.24 -33.63
C ILE A 64 26.14 -15.29 -33.00
N GLU A 65 27.43 -14.97 -32.91
CA GLU A 65 28.48 -15.89 -32.40
C GLU A 65 28.62 -15.92 -30.87
N SER A 66 27.77 -15.21 -30.12
CA SER A 66 27.81 -15.16 -28.65
C SER A 66 26.41 -15.27 -28.06
N ASP A 67 26.32 -15.76 -26.82
CA ASP A 67 25.04 -15.85 -26.11
C ASP A 67 24.44 -14.45 -25.92
N GLU A 68 23.13 -14.32 -26.15
CA GLU A 68 22.40 -13.07 -25.90
C GLU A 68 21.34 -13.26 -24.83
N VAL A 69 21.44 -12.41 -23.80
CA VAL A 69 20.55 -12.40 -22.65
C VAL A 69 19.51 -11.30 -22.83
N TRP A 70 18.26 -11.71 -22.98
CA TRP A 70 17.08 -10.85 -23.13
C TRP A 70 16.44 -10.58 -21.77
N HIS A 71 16.14 -9.31 -21.49
CA HIS A 71 15.53 -8.85 -20.24
C HIS A 71 14.26 -8.07 -20.55
N PHE A 72 13.11 -8.50 -20.06
CA PHE A 72 11.87 -7.74 -20.21
C PHE A 72 11.88 -6.47 -19.34
N TYR A 73 11.58 -5.31 -19.92
CA TYR A 73 11.48 -4.04 -19.20
C TYR A 73 10.03 -3.51 -19.14
N GLU A 74 9.38 -3.30 -20.28
CA GLU A 74 8.03 -2.69 -20.33
C GLU A 74 7.25 -3.12 -21.59
N GLY A 75 5.92 -3.02 -21.55
CA GLY A 75 5.03 -3.30 -22.67
C GLY A 75 4.27 -4.61 -22.47
N GLY A 76 3.84 -5.22 -23.58
CA GLY A 76 3.21 -6.54 -23.53
C GLY A 76 4.17 -7.68 -23.82
N PRO A 77 3.71 -8.94 -23.65
CA PRO A 77 4.52 -10.12 -23.90
C PRO A 77 4.96 -10.20 -25.37
N MET A 78 6.16 -10.72 -25.59
CA MET A 78 6.72 -11.00 -26.90
C MET A 78 7.18 -12.44 -27.01
N SER A 79 7.09 -12.99 -28.22
CA SER A 79 7.56 -14.33 -28.54
C SER A 79 8.95 -14.24 -29.14
N VAL A 80 9.93 -14.86 -28.48
CA VAL A 80 11.25 -15.18 -29.04
C VAL A 80 11.14 -16.55 -29.71
N ILE A 81 11.47 -16.60 -30.99
CA ILE A 81 11.37 -17.78 -31.84
C ILE A 81 12.78 -18.24 -32.16
N GLU A 82 13.10 -19.49 -31.86
CA GLU A 82 14.38 -20.13 -32.17
C GLU A 82 14.14 -21.32 -33.13
N LEU A 83 14.96 -21.43 -34.16
CA LEU A 83 14.99 -22.59 -35.05
C LEU A 83 16.07 -23.54 -34.56
N ASP A 84 15.65 -24.74 -34.18
CA ASP A 84 16.53 -25.77 -33.64
C ASP A 84 17.38 -26.38 -34.76
N THR A 85 18.70 -26.33 -34.61
CA THR A 85 19.66 -26.91 -35.56
C THR A 85 19.85 -28.42 -35.36
N ASP A 86 19.61 -28.94 -34.15
CA ASP A 86 19.80 -30.35 -33.80
C ASP A 86 18.62 -31.20 -34.32
N GLU A 87 17.42 -30.63 -34.35
CA GLU A 87 16.24 -31.23 -34.98
C GLU A 87 15.66 -30.34 -36.09
N PRO A 88 16.11 -30.50 -37.36
CA PRO A 88 15.64 -29.70 -38.49
C PRO A 88 14.11 -29.69 -38.62
N GLY A 89 13.50 -28.59 -38.18
CA GLY A 89 12.06 -28.35 -38.20
C GLY A 89 11.38 -28.22 -36.85
N HIS A 90 12.09 -28.39 -35.73
CA HIS A 90 11.60 -27.98 -34.41
C HIS A 90 11.72 -26.45 -34.28
N VAL A 91 10.63 -25.81 -33.88
CA VAL A 91 10.57 -24.36 -33.63
C VAL A 91 10.28 -24.18 -32.16
N ARG A 92 11.24 -23.63 -31.43
CA ARG A 92 11.05 -23.28 -30.03
C ARG A 92 10.48 -21.87 -29.93
N THR A 93 9.41 -21.72 -29.17
CA THR A 93 8.76 -20.43 -28.90
C THR A 93 8.82 -20.15 -27.41
N THR A 94 9.55 -19.11 -27.04
CA THR A 94 9.67 -18.65 -25.66
C THR A 94 8.92 -17.32 -25.50
N VAL A 95 7.98 -17.23 -24.57
CA VAL A 95 7.25 -15.99 -24.29
C VAL A 95 7.96 -15.22 -23.20
N LEU A 96 8.46 -14.03 -23.53
CA LEU A 96 9.09 -13.09 -22.61
C LEU A 96 8.09 -11.96 -22.29
N GLY A 97 7.82 -11.68 -21.02
CA GLY A 97 6.77 -10.73 -20.66
C GLY A 97 6.62 -10.46 -19.16
N PRO A 98 5.62 -9.66 -18.76
CA PRO A 98 5.46 -9.20 -17.38
C PRO A 98 5.01 -10.30 -16.40
N ASP A 99 4.20 -11.25 -16.87
CA ASP A 99 3.53 -12.26 -16.03
C ASP A 99 4.27 -13.60 -15.96
N ASP A 100 5.05 -13.94 -16.99
CA ASP A 100 5.74 -15.22 -17.12
C ASP A 100 7.26 -15.04 -16.92
N LEU A 101 8.03 -15.11 -18.01
CA LEU A 101 9.48 -15.13 -18.01
C LEU A 101 10.01 -13.71 -18.28
N LYS A 102 10.79 -13.17 -17.34
CA LYS A 102 11.37 -11.81 -17.44
C LYS A 102 12.79 -11.79 -17.97
N GLN A 103 13.45 -12.93 -18.04
CA GLN A 103 14.81 -13.05 -18.57
C GLN A 103 14.95 -14.36 -19.34
N TYR A 104 15.61 -14.32 -20.49
CA TYR A 104 15.86 -15.49 -21.33
C TYR A 104 17.22 -15.42 -22.02
N VAL A 105 17.83 -16.56 -22.30
CA VAL A 105 19.12 -16.63 -23.01
C VAL A 105 18.92 -17.37 -24.32
N VAL A 106 19.26 -16.72 -25.42
CA VAL A 106 19.42 -17.36 -26.73
C VAL A 106 20.88 -17.76 -26.88
N LYS A 107 21.13 -19.01 -27.26
CA LYS A 107 22.49 -19.55 -27.40
C LYS A 107 23.16 -19.12 -28.69
N ALA A 108 24.47 -18.89 -28.62
CA ALA A 108 25.31 -18.60 -29.79
C ALA A 108 25.07 -19.58 -30.95
N GLY A 109 25.09 -19.08 -32.18
CA GLY A 109 24.87 -19.85 -33.42
C GLY A 109 23.42 -20.23 -33.72
N THR A 110 22.48 -19.97 -32.81
CA THR A 110 21.05 -20.27 -33.01
C THR A 110 20.40 -19.26 -33.94
N TRP A 111 19.58 -19.71 -34.89
CA TRP A 111 18.71 -18.81 -35.67
C TRP A 111 17.52 -18.37 -34.84
N PHE A 112 17.38 -17.07 -34.59
CA PHE A 112 16.30 -16.55 -33.78
C PHE A 112 15.77 -15.20 -34.26
N GLY A 113 14.56 -14.88 -33.83
CA GLY A 113 13.90 -13.60 -34.08
C GLY A 113 12.73 -13.43 -33.14
N SER A 114 12.08 -12.27 -33.16
CA SER A 114 11.01 -12.01 -32.20
C SER A 114 9.90 -11.12 -32.72
N HIS A 115 8.72 -11.27 -32.13
CA HIS A 115 7.57 -10.41 -32.40
C HIS A 115 6.69 -10.23 -31.17
N PRO A 116 5.97 -9.11 -31.02
CA PRO A 116 4.99 -8.95 -29.96
C PRO A 116 3.86 -9.97 -30.10
N ASN A 117 3.28 -10.40 -28.98
CA ASN A 117 2.14 -11.32 -28.99
C ASN A 117 0.88 -10.61 -29.48
N SER A 118 -0.13 -11.36 -29.92
CA SER A 118 -1.41 -10.80 -30.34
C SER A 118 -2.02 -9.93 -29.23
N GLY A 119 -2.40 -8.69 -29.55
CA GLY A 119 -2.92 -7.72 -28.58
C GLY A 119 -1.83 -6.86 -27.91
N THR A 120 -0.55 -7.10 -28.19
CA THR A 120 0.55 -6.28 -27.69
C THR A 120 0.92 -5.17 -28.67
N ASP A 121 0.86 -3.92 -28.23
CA ASP A 121 1.23 -2.76 -29.05
C ASP A 121 2.75 -2.60 -29.22
N TYR A 122 3.52 -2.91 -28.18
CA TYR A 122 4.99 -2.92 -28.20
C TYR A 122 5.56 -3.76 -27.04
N SER A 123 6.83 -4.12 -27.16
CA SER A 123 7.62 -4.73 -26.09
C SER A 123 9.01 -4.09 -26.06
N LEU A 124 9.40 -3.56 -24.91
CA LEU A 124 10.71 -2.99 -24.64
C LEU A 124 11.53 -3.97 -23.80
N VAL A 125 12.72 -4.30 -24.28
CA VAL A 125 13.63 -5.24 -23.65
C VAL A 125 15.04 -4.66 -23.58
N GLY A 126 15.88 -5.24 -22.72
CA GLY A 126 17.33 -5.07 -22.75
C GLY A 126 18.00 -6.34 -23.25
N CYS A 127 18.96 -6.21 -24.17
CA CYS A 127 19.74 -7.34 -24.66
C CYS A 127 21.21 -7.15 -24.28
N THR A 128 21.81 -8.17 -23.67
CA THR A 128 23.22 -8.19 -23.29
C THR A 128 23.92 -9.32 -24.01
N VAL A 129 25.02 -9.02 -24.70
CA VAL A 129 25.84 -10.01 -25.41
C VAL A 129 27.22 -10.07 -24.74
N SER A 130 27.73 -11.28 -24.54
CA SER A 130 29.04 -11.53 -23.93
C SER A 130 29.67 -12.80 -24.52
N PRO A 131 30.84 -12.75 -25.18
CA PRO A 131 31.59 -11.54 -25.60
C PRO A 131 30.74 -10.52 -26.38
N GLY A 132 31.12 -9.25 -26.30
CA GLY A 132 30.34 -8.11 -26.80
C GLY A 132 30.07 -8.16 -28.31
N PHE A 133 28.91 -7.63 -28.71
CA PHE A 133 28.42 -7.61 -30.08
C PHE A 133 29.34 -6.84 -31.04
N ASP A 134 29.60 -7.46 -32.19
CA ASP A 134 30.19 -6.85 -33.38
C ASP A 134 29.38 -7.25 -34.63
N PHE A 135 29.26 -6.34 -35.59
CA PHE A 135 28.54 -6.61 -36.84
C PHE A 135 29.18 -7.72 -37.69
N GLN A 136 30.47 -8.02 -37.51
CA GLN A 136 31.14 -9.15 -38.16
C GLN A 136 30.58 -10.50 -37.71
N ASP A 137 30.00 -10.54 -36.51
CA ASP A 137 29.44 -11.75 -35.90
C ASP A 137 27.93 -11.86 -36.15
N PHE A 138 27.33 -10.91 -36.87
CA PHE A 138 25.88 -10.82 -37.08
C PHE A 138 25.48 -11.27 -38.49
N GLU A 139 24.67 -12.33 -38.58
CA GLU A 139 24.18 -12.86 -39.85
C GLU A 139 22.65 -12.76 -39.96
N LEU A 140 22.15 -12.10 -41.00
CA LEU A 140 20.73 -12.04 -41.35
C LEU A 140 20.30 -13.23 -42.22
N ALA A 141 19.14 -13.81 -41.92
CA ALA A 141 18.64 -14.98 -42.62
C ALA A 141 18.37 -14.75 -44.13
N SER A 142 18.77 -15.70 -44.97
CA SER A 142 18.28 -15.84 -46.36
C SER A 142 16.90 -16.52 -46.36
N PRO A 143 15.83 -15.85 -46.83
CA PRO A 143 14.50 -16.45 -46.86
C PRO A 143 14.43 -17.76 -47.65
N ALA A 144 15.12 -17.86 -48.80
CA ALA A 144 15.14 -19.08 -49.59
C ALA A 144 15.97 -20.20 -48.93
N GLY A 145 17.16 -19.85 -48.42
CA GLY A 145 18.05 -20.78 -47.73
C GLY A 145 17.39 -21.41 -46.49
N LEU A 146 16.87 -20.58 -45.58
CA LEU A 146 16.23 -21.06 -44.36
C LEU A 146 14.99 -21.93 -44.64
N LYS A 147 14.21 -21.61 -45.68
CA LYS A 147 13.03 -22.43 -46.03
C LYS A 147 13.40 -23.79 -46.61
N ALA A 148 14.59 -23.90 -47.22
CA ALA A 148 15.13 -25.17 -47.70
C ALA A 148 15.68 -26.01 -46.53
N GLU A 149 16.37 -25.37 -45.60
CA GLU A 149 16.96 -26.00 -44.41
C GLU A 149 15.89 -26.42 -43.38
N PHE A 150 14.88 -25.59 -43.15
CA PHE A 150 13.79 -25.82 -42.19
C PHE A 150 12.42 -25.89 -42.88
N PRO A 151 12.14 -26.93 -43.68
CA PRO A 151 10.94 -27.00 -44.52
C PRO A 151 9.64 -27.06 -43.70
N LYS A 152 9.68 -27.54 -42.45
CA LYS A 152 8.54 -27.58 -41.52
C LYS A 152 8.22 -26.22 -40.88
N ALA A 153 9.19 -25.29 -40.85
CA ALA A 153 9.06 -23.97 -40.23
C ALA A 153 8.71 -22.84 -41.24
N LYS A 154 8.33 -23.18 -42.48
CA LYS A 154 8.08 -22.20 -43.57
C LYS A 154 7.15 -21.05 -43.20
N ALA A 155 6.11 -21.32 -42.40
CA ALA A 155 5.13 -20.30 -41.99
C ALA A 155 5.77 -19.22 -41.11
N ILE A 156 6.51 -19.62 -40.06
CA ILE A 156 7.14 -18.68 -39.14
C ILE A 156 8.34 -17.98 -39.80
N ILE A 157 9.10 -18.70 -40.63
CA ILE A 157 10.19 -18.10 -41.43
C ILE A 157 9.62 -17.01 -42.34
N THR A 158 8.50 -17.25 -43.02
CA THR A 158 7.88 -16.23 -43.88
C THR A 158 7.44 -15.00 -43.09
N LYS A 159 6.94 -15.18 -41.85
CA LYS A 159 6.57 -14.07 -40.97
C LYS A 159 7.79 -13.23 -40.55
N LEU A 160 8.85 -13.89 -40.10
CA LEU A 160 10.05 -13.25 -39.54
C LEU A 160 11.09 -12.84 -40.59
N THR A 161 10.90 -13.19 -41.86
CA THR A 161 11.75 -12.70 -42.97
C THR A 161 11.04 -11.69 -43.86
N LYS A 162 9.89 -11.16 -43.41
CA LYS A 162 9.09 -10.21 -44.19
C LYS A 162 9.91 -8.97 -44.55
N GLY A 163 10.02 -8.69 -45.84
CA GLY A 163 10.80 -7.57 -46.39
C GLY A 163 12.29 -7.86 -46.63
N LEU A 164 12.78 -9.07 -46.32
CA LEU A 164 14.11 -9.52 -46.75
C LEU A 164 14.02 -10.09 -48.17
N THR A 165 15.10 -9.90 -48.93
CA THR A 165 15.34 -10.57 -50.21
C THR A 165 16.68 -11.29 -50.10
N ASP A 166 16.88 -12.36 -50.87
CA ASP A 166 18.14 -13.11 -50.85
C ASP A 166 19.36 -12.27 -51.28
N LYS A 167 19.15 -11.11 -51.92
CA LYS A 167 20.20 -10.13 -52.23
C LYS A 167 20.62 -9.29 -51.02
N ASN A 168 19.73 -9.12 -50.03
CA ASN A 168 19.99 -8.35 -48.82
C ASN A 168 20.45 -9.23 -47.65
N SER A 169 20.44 -10.56 -47.79
CA SER A 169 20.72 -11.54 -46.73
C SER A 169 22.16 -12.07 -46.73
N THR A 170 23.12 -11.33 -47.29
CA THR A 170 24.53 -11.76 -47.29
C THR A 170 25.30 -10.96 -46.24
N ASN A 171 26.26 -11.63 -45.58
CA ASN A 171 27.21 -11.07 -44.62
C ASN A 171 28.14 -9.97 -45.22
N THR A 172 27.84 -9.49 -46.43
CA THR A 172 28.62 -8.51 -47.21
C THR A 172 27.95 -7.14 -47.27
N ASN A 173 26.67 -7.03 -46.95
CA ASN A 173 25.96 -5.75 -46.89
C ASN A 173 26.05 -5.17 -45.48
N ARG A 174 27.24 -4.68 -45.11
CA ARG A 174 27.41 -3.85 -43.91
C ARG A 174 26.35 -2.74 -43.94
N PRO A 175 25.49 -2.59 -42.92
CA PRO A 175 24.54 -1.49 -42.86
C PRO A 175 25.29 -0.16 -43.02
N LYS A 176 24.77 0.76 -43.85
CA LYS A 176 25.34 2.11 -43.98
C LYS A 176 25.32 2.78 -42.60
N GLY A 177 26.47 2.82 -41.92
CA GLY A 177 26.60 3.31 -40.54
C GLY A 177 27.33 2.37 -39.58
N ALA A 178 27.56 1.10 -39.94
CA ALA A 178 28.23 0.10 -39.10
C ALA A 178 29.71 0.39 -38.77
N ASP A 179 30.33 1.34 -39.47
CA ASP A 179 31.70 1.83 -39.18
C ASP A 179 31.73 2.97 -38.16
N LYS A 180 30.57 3.54 -37.79
CA LYS A 180 30.53 4.52 -36.72
C LYS A 180 30.50 3.77 -35.39
N PRO A 181 31.37 4.12 -34.42
CA PRO A 181 31.23 3.57 -33.08
C PRO A 181 29.80 3.84 -32.61
N PRO A 182 29.08 2.82 -32.09
CA PRO A 182 27.74 3.02 -31.58
C PRO A 182 27.78 4.15 -30.55
N LYS A 183 26.83 5.08 -30.68
CA LYS A 183 26.70 6.19 -29.76
C LYS A 183 26.24 5.63 -28.42
N VAL A 184 27.18 5.25 -27.56
CA VAL A 184 26.87 4.80 -26.20
C VAL A 184 26.15 5.95 -25.51
N MET A 185 24.92 5.70 -25.08
CA MET A 185 24.14 6.70 -24.34
C MET A 185 24.99 7.20 -23.17
N ALA A 186 25.33 8.50 -23.17
CA ALA A 186 26.01 9.12 -22.04
C ALA A 186 25.16 8.90 -20.77
N HIS A 187 25.81 8.51 -19.66
CA HIS A 187 25.16 8.24 -18.38
C HIS A 187 24.02 9.23 -18.11
N PRO A 188 22.84 8.79 -17.65
CA PRO A 188 21.73 9.68 -17.41
C PRO A 188 22.12 10.68 -16.31
N VAL A 189 22.57 11.86 -16.74
CA VAL A 189 22.54 13.09 -15.93
C VAL A 189 21.12 13.18 -15.40
N PHE A 190 20.95 13.41 -14.09
CA PHE A 190 19.67 13.67 -13.42
C PHE A 190 18.76 14.52 -14.33
N ARG A 191 17.90 13.88 -15.12
CA ARG A 191 16.90 14.54 -15.95
C ARG A 191 15.63 14.49 -15.13
N THR A 192 15.33 15.60 -14.46
CA THR A 192 13.94 15.98 -14.21
C THR A 192 13.15 15.70 -15.49
N SER A 193 12.00 15.03 -15.37
CA SER A 193 11.17 14.63 -16.51
C SER A 193 11.11 15.75 -17.56
N PRO A 194 11.38 15.48 -18.86
CA PRO A 194 11.36 16.50 -19.92
C PRO A 194 10.03 17.29 -20.01
N ASN A 195 8.97 16.80 -19.36
CA ASN A 195 7.64 17.40 -19.33
C ASN A 195 7.28 18.09 -18.00
N GLU A 196 8.19 18.16 -17.03
CA GLU A 196 7.93 18.84 -15.76
C GLU A 196 7.92 20.36 -15.97
N LYS A 197 6.72 20.92 -16.22
CA LYS A 197 6.54 22.38 -16.32
C LYS A 197 6.85 23.01 -14.96
N PRO A 198 7.45 24.22 -14.89
CA PRO A 198 7.78 24.91 -13.64
C PRO A 198 6.54 25.50 -12.93
N ARG A 199 5.42 24.77 -12.95
CA ARG A 199 4.17 25.12 -12.27
C ARG A 199 4.36 25.13 -10.75
N GLN A 200 5.24 24.28 -10.25
CA GLN A 200 5.65 24.26 -8.86
C GLN A 200 6.32 25.58 -8.45
N LEU A 201 7.26 26.09 -9.25
CA LEU A 201 7.90 27.39 -9.02
C LEU A 201 6.91 28.56 -9.10
N MET A 202 5.99 28.53 -10.07
CA MET A 202 4.93 29.53 -10.21
C MET A 202 4.00 29.54 -8.99
N LEU A 203 3.63 28.36 -8.46
CA LEU A 203 2.82 28.23 -7.26
C LEU A 203 3.57 28.73 -6.02
N SER A 204 4.84 28.34 -5.85
CA SER A 204 5.73 28.87 -4.81
C SER A 204 5.80 30.39 -4.83
N LEU A 205 6.03 30.96 -6.01
CA LEU A 205 6.12 32.40 -6.18
C LEU A 205 4.79 33.10 -5.89
N ALA A 206 3.67 32.55 -6.36
CA ALA A 206 2.34 33.12 -6.11
C ALA A 206 2.02 33.16 -4.62
N CYS A 207 2.28 32.08 -3.88
CA CYS A 207 2.05 32.06 -2.44
C CYS A 207 3.03 32.96 -1.68
N PHE A 208 4.31 32.98 -2.06
CA PHE A 208 5.28 33.91 -1.46
C PHE A 208 4.84 35.37 -1.66
N CYS A 209 4.45 35.74 -2.89
CA CYS A 209 3.89 37.05 -3.18
C CYS A 209 2.60 37.33 -2.40
N GLY A 210 1.75 36.32 -2.20
CA GLY A 210 0.54 36.42 -1.37
C GLY A 210 0.84 36.69 0.10
N ILE A 211 1.83 36.00 0.68
CA ILE A 211 2.31 36.22 2.05
C ILE A 211 2.86 37.64 2.19
N VAL A 212 3.73 38.05 1.27
CA VAL A 212 4.33 39.41 1.27
C VAL A 212 3.25 40.48 1.11
N TYR A 213 2.30 40.30 0.19
CA TYR A 213 1.19 41.22 -0.02
C TYR A 213 0.32 41.33 1.23
N TYR A 214 -0.08 40.21 1.84
CA TYR A 214 -0.89 40.23 3.06
C TYR A 214 -0.14 40.92 4.21
N SER A 215 1.14 40.59 4.41
CA SER A 215 1.99 41.23 5.42
C SER A 215 2.11 42.75 5.21
N ALA A 216 2.23 43.19 3.95
CA ALA A 216 2.29 44.61 3.60
C ALA A 216 0.93 45.32 3.73
N ALA A 217 -0.17 44.66 3.34
CA ALA A 217 -1.53 45.23 3.34
C ALA A 217 -2.16 45.32 4.74
N ASN A 218 -1.82 44.39 5.64
CA ASN A 218 -2.31 44.35 7.02
C ASN A 218 -1.35 45.00 8.03
N ARG A 219 -0.51 45.94 7.58
CA ARG A 219 0.33 46.79 8.44
C ARG A 219 -0.53 47.83 9.20
N LYS A 220 -1.58 47.40 9.91
CA LYS A 220 -2.37 48.28 10.77
C LYS A 220 -1.61 48.54 12.05
N SER A 221 -1.38 49.82 12.35
CA SER A 221 -0.66 50.32 13.51
C SER A 221 -1.48 50.38 14.80
N SER A 222 -2.67 49.78 14.87
CA SER A 222 -3.50 49.79 16.08
C SER A 222 -4.55 48.68 16.12
N LEU A 223 -4.62 47.96 17.25
CA LEU A 223 -5.69 47.03 17.67
C LEU A 223 -5.83 45.69 16.93
N ALA A 224 -4.76 44.90 16.85
CA ALA A 224 -4.90 43.44 16.99
C ALA A 224 -4.31 43.09 18.37
N SER A 225 -4.95 42.21 19.14
CA SER A 225 -4.28 41.70 20.35
C SER A 225 -3.01 40.96 19.93
N ASP A 226 -1.97 40.95 20.76
CA ASP A 226 -0.71 40.22 20.45
C ASP A 226 -0.98 38.75 20.05
N GLN A 227 -2.09 38.19 20.53
CA GLN A 227 -2.58 36.85 20.22
C GLN A 227 -3.12 36.69 18.79
N GLU A 228 -3.87 37.65 18.25
CA GLU A 228 -4.37 37.61 16.86
C GLU A 228 -3.21 37.74 15.85
N ALA A 229 -2.23 38.59 16.17
CA ALA A 229 -1.02 38.73 15.37
C ALA A 229 -0.19 37.43 15.36
N PHE A 230 -0.06 36.79 16.53
CA PHE A 230 0.62 35.50 16.67
C PHE A 230 -0.11 34.38 15.91
N GLN A 231 -1.43 34.27 16.04
CA GLN A 231 -2.29 33.35 15.28
C GLN A 231 -2.06 33.49 13.77
N THR A 232 -2.11 34.73 13.29
CA THR A 232 -1.91 35.04 11.87
C THR A 232 -0.51 34.61 11.41
N ALA A 233 0.53 34.89 12.20
CA ALA A 233 1.89 34.48 11.88
C ALA A 233 2.05 32.96 11.78
N ILE A 234 1.46 32.21 12.71
CA ILE A 234 1.55 30.74 12.74
C ILE A 234 0.85 30.11 11.53
N VAL A 235 -0.29 30.67 11.10
CA VAL A 235 -1.00 30.21 9.90
C VAL A 235 -0.14 30.39 8.64
N PHE A 236 0.58 31.51 8.50
CA PHE A 236 1.47 31.70 7.35
C PHE A 236 2.71 30.80 7.40
N VAL A 237 3.28 30.56 8.59
CA VAL A 237 4.36 29.58 8.77
C VAL A 237 3.88 28.19 8.36
N PHE A 238 2.67 27.80 8.80
CA PHE A 238 2.06 26.53 8.43
C PHE A 238 1.87 26.41 6.91
N ILE A 239 1.30 27.42 6.24
CA ILE A 239 1.11 27.43 4.79
C ILE A 239 2.46 27.29 4.05
N ALA A 240 3.48 28.04 4.48
CA ALA A 240 4.81 27.97 3.88
C ALA A 240 5.45 26.58 4.07
N PHE A 241 5.28 25.99 5.25
CA PHE A 241 5.74 24.63 5.55
C PHE A 241 5.03 23.58 4.69
N GLU A 242 3.70 23.61 4.62
CA GLU A 242 2.91 22.70 3.78
C GLU A 242 3.28 22.80 2.31
N MET A 243 3.53 24.01 1.81
CA MET A 243 4.01 24.19 0.45
C MET A 243 5.37 23.56 0.21
N PHE A 244 6.32 23.74 1.14
CA PHE A 244 7.62 23.11 1.03
C PHE A 244 7.48 21.59 1.00
N ILE A 245 6.69 21.01 1.91
CA ILE A 245 6.41 19.59 1.97
C ILE A 245 5.75 19.10 0.68
N PHE A 246 4.72 19.79 0.20
CA PHE A 246 4.01 19.44 -1.02
C PHE A 246 4.93 19.34 -2.24
N LEU A 247 5.96 20.18 -2.30
CA LEU A 247 6.91 20.24 -3.40
C LEU A 247 8.07 19.25 -3.26
N GLN A 248 8.58 19.05 -2.04
CA GLN A 248 9.82 18.31 -1.80
C GLN A 248 9.60 16.84 -1.39
N VAL A 249 8.51 16.54 -0.71
CA VAL A 249 8.24 15.17 -0.25
C VAL A 249 7.92 14.29 -1.46
N ARG A 250 8.60 13.14 -1.52
CA ARG A 250 8.36 12.13 -2.54
C ARG A 250 6.95 11.57 -2.40
N ASP A 251 6.40 11.06 -3.50
CA ASP A 251 5.11 10.39 -3.44
C ASP A 251 5.16 9.20 -2.49
N LEU A 252 4.17 9.16 -1.58
CA LEU A 252 3.94 8.02 -0.71
C LEU A 252 3.35 6.86 -1.52
N LEU A 253 3.27 5.67 -0.90
CA LEU A 253 2.65 4.49 -1.51
C LEU A 253 1.18 4.71 -1.93
N THR A 254 0.50 5.64 -1.28
CA THR A 254 -0.90 5.99 -1.56
C THR A 254 -0.99 7.05 -2.65
N ILE A 255 -1.72 6.74 -3.73
CA ILE A 255 -1.82 7.61 -4.91
C ILE A 255 -3.12 8.43 -4.92
N TRP A 256 -4.24 7.86 -4.47
CA TRP A 256 -5.57 8.51 -4.49
C TRP A 256 -5.99 9.02 -3.11
N PRO A 257 -6.60 10.21 -2.94
CA PRO A 257 -7.26 11.01 -3.98
C PRO A 257 -6.33 11.78 -4.92
N HIS A 258 -5.13 12.10 -4.45
CA HIS A 258 -4.04 12.66 -5.25
C HIS A 258 -2.74 12.46 -4.46
N PRO A 259 -1.56 12.23 -5.09
CA PRO A 259 -0.32 12.08 -4.33
C PRO A 259 -0.01 13.32 -3.48
N GLY A 260 -0.27 14.51 -4.04
CA GLY A 260 -0.18 15.78 -3.32
C GLY A 260 -1.10 15.89 -2.09
N PHE A 261 -2.27 15.24 -2.07
CA PHE A 261 -3.10 15.19 -0.85
C PHE A 261 -2.39 14.45 0.27
N TRP A 262 -1.74 13.31 -0.04
CA TRP A 262 -0.98 12.55 0.95
C TRP A 262 0.29 13.26 1.40
N ARG A 263 0.93 14.03 0.50
CA ARG A 263 2.03 14.92 0.89
C ARG A 263 1.55 15.98 1.89
N LEU A 264 0.37 16.57 1.69
CA LEU A 264 -0.23 17.48 2.68
C LEU A 264 -0.49 16.75 3.99
N VAL A 265 -1.20 15.61 3.99
CA VAL A 265 -1.45 14.82 5.22
C VAL A 265 -0.14 14.53 5.98
N PHE A 266 0.93 14.16 5.25
CA PHE A 266 2.26 13.98 5.81
C PHE A 266 2.82 15.28 6.41
N GLY A 267 2.65 16.42 5.72
CA GLY A 267 2.98 17.75 6.22
C GLY A 267 2.25 18.09 7.51
N PHE A 268 0.92 17.92 7.55
CA PHE A 268 0.11 18.17 8.74
C PHE A 268 0.61 17.35 9.93
N GLY A 269 0.94 16.07 9.70
CA GLY A 269 1.50 15.19 10.73
C GLY A 269 2.89 15.65 11.21
N ALA A 270 3.76 16.06 10.29
CA ALA A 270 5.09 16.58 10.61
C ALA A 270 5.03 17.91 11.37
N PHE A 271 4.13 18.81 10.98
CA PHE A 271 3.90 20.07 11.68
C PHE A 271 3.32 19.83 13.08
N TYR A 272 2.39 18.90 13.21
CA TYR A 272 1.87 18.48 14.51
C TYR A 272 2.97 17.92 15.42
N ALA A 273 3.88 17.09 14.89
CA ALA A 273 5.04 16.63 15.64
C ALA A 273 5.92 17.79 16.16
N LEU A 274 6.12 18.85 15.35
CA LEU A 274 6.86 20.05 15.78
C LEU A 274 6.13 20.80 16.91
N ILE A 275 4.80 20.89 16.85
CA ILE A 275 4.00 21.46 17.94
C ILE A 275 4.20 20.65 19.22
N LEU A 276 4.11 19.31 19.16
CA LEU A 276 4.30 18.44 20.32
C LEU A 276 5.71 18.57 20.92
N VAL A 277 6.74 18.63 20.09
CA VAL A 277 8.12 18.89 20.53
C VAL A 277 8.24 20.25 21.22
N SER A 278 7.57 21.29 20.72
CA SER A 278 7.57 22.60 21.36
C SER A 278 6.89 22.56 22.73
N MET A 279 5.76 21.87 22.86
CA MET A 279 5.06 21.68 24.14
C MET A 279 5.90 20.89 25.15
N LEU A 280 6.73 19.95 24.69
CA LEU A 280 7.70 19.25 25.54
C LEU A 280 8.75 20.17 26.16
N MET A 281 8.91 21.41 25.67
CA MET A 281 9.80 22.42 26.27
C MET A 281 9.05 23.43 27.16
N LEU A 282 7.72 23.43 27.15
CA LEU A 282 6.87 24.42 27.85
C LEU A 282 6.24 23.86 29.12
N ASP A 283 5.78 24.71 30.04
CA ASP A 283 4.96 24.24 31.16
C ASP A 283 3.52 23.92 30.70
N PHE A 284 2.70 23.38 31.60
CA PHE A 284 1.32 22.97 31.31
C PHE A 284 0.47 24.14 30.77
N THR A 285 0.51 25.28 31.47
CA THR A 285 -0.29 26.46 31.13
C THR A 285 0.10 27.02 29.77
N ARG A 286 1.41 27.13 29.49
CA ARG A 286 1.93 27.59 28.20
C ARG A 286 1.65 26.60 27.08
N SER A 287 1.68 25.29 27.35
CA SER A 287 1.36 24.27 26.35
C SER A 287 -0.11 24.32 25.93
N ARG A 288 -1.02 24.50 26.90
CA ARG A 288 -2.45 24.75 26.60
C ARG A 288 -2.64 26.04 25.82
N TRP A 289 -1.95 27.11 26.21
CA TRP A 289 -1.99 28.37 25.47
C TRP A 289 -1.52 28.22 24.01
N VAL A 290 -0.49 27.41 23.74
CA VAL A 290 -0.06 27.11 22.36
C VAL A 290 -1.16 26.43 21.56
N LEU A 291 -1.86 25.45 22.14
CA LEU A 291 -2.99 24.79 21.48
C LEU A 291 -4.14 25.78 21.21
N GLU A 292 -4.48 26.62 22.19
CA GLU A 292 -5.51 27.67 22.06
C GLU A 292 -5.14 28.71 21.00
N ALA A 293 -3.86 29.06 20.93
CA ALA A 293 -3.32 29.98 19.95
C ALA A 293 -3.33 29.40 18.52
N ILE A 294 -3.29 28.08 18.34
CA ILE A 294 -3.30 27.47 16.99
C ILE A 294 -4.72 27.13 16.54
N LEU A 295 -5.54 26.57 17.43
CA LEU A 295 -6.81 25.93 17.07
C LEU A 295 -8.05 26.69 17.60
N GLY A 296 -7.85 27.79 18.33
CA GLY A 296 -8.92 28.54 18.96
C GLY A 296 -9.31 27.94 20.32
N ASP A 297 -10.54 28.18 20.76
CA ASP A 297 -11.01 27.72 22.06
C ASP A 297 -10.99 26.18 22.17
N ILE A 298 -10.21 25.65 23.12
CA ILE A 298 -10.13 24.22 23.43
C ILE A 298 -10.91 23.85 24.69
N GLY A 299 -11.68 24.78 25.28
CA GLY A 299 -12.45 24.60 26.52
C GLY A 299 -11.59 24.62 27.78
N SER A 300 -12.17 24.96 28.94
CA SER A 300 -11.42 25.02 30.20
C SER A 300 -11.25 23.66 30.87
N TYR A 301 -10.24 23.53 31.73
CA TYR A 301 -10.04 22.31 32.53
C TYR A 301 -11.22 22.04 33.49
N ALA A 302 -11.83 23.10 34.03
CA ALA A 302 -13.01 22.99 34.88
C ALA A 302 -14.24 22.49 34.10
N ASP A 303 -14.39 22.90 32.83
CA ASP A 303 -15.44 22.38 31.96
C ASP A 303 -15.25 20.90 31.66
N TYR A 304 -13.99 20.46 31.49
CA TYR A 304 -13.64 19.05 31.35
C TYR A 304 -14.04 18.28 32.62
N GLU A 305 -13.58 18.68 33.81
CA GLU A 305 -13.90 17.98 35.08
C GLU A 305 -15.42 17.84 35.29
N ARG A 306 -16.18 18.92 35.08
CA ARG A 306 -17.65 18.89 35.22
C ARG A 306 -18.28 17.90 34.25
N LYS A 307 -17.92 17.94 32.97
CA LYS A 307 -18.50 17.05 31.95
C LYS A 307 -18.13 15.58 32.22
N THR A 308 -16.91 15.32 32.69
CA THR A 308 -16.47 13.96 33.03
C THR A 308 -17.24 13.43 34.25
N GLN A 309 -17.48 14.26 35.27
CA GLN A 309 -18.32 13.89 36.43
C GLN A 309 -19.78 13.61 36.04
N GLU A 310 -20.37 14.43 35.17
CA GLU A 310 -21.73 14.21 34.65
C GLU A 310 -21.87 12.85 33.95
N VAL A 311 -20.86 12.44 33.17
CA VAL A 311 -20.84 11.13 32.50
C VAL A 311 -20.69 9.99 33.52
N ALA A 312 -19.77 10.12 34.47
CA ALA A 312 -19.52 9.10 35.50
C ALA A 312 -20.75 8.87 36.39
N GLU A 313 -21.49 9.92 36.77
CA GLU A 313 -22.72 9.79 37.55
C GLU A 313 -23.81 9.01 36.82
N VAL A 314 -23.96 9.23 35.50
CA VAL A 314 -24.95 8.53 34.66
C VAL A 314 -24.60 7.04 34.51
N MET A 315 -23.31 6.69 34.46
CA MET A 315 -22.85 5.30 34.28
C MET A 315 -22.75 4.48 35.57
N SER A 316 -22.87 5.13 36.74
CA SER A 316 -22.67 4.53 38.07
C SER A 316 -23.60 3.36 38.45
N SER A 317 -24.78 3.22 37.82
CA SER A 317 -25.78 2.27 38.32
C SER A 317 -25.72 0.87 37.69
N CYS A 318 -25.14 0.70 36.48
CA CYS A 318 -25.04 -0.52 35.64
C CYS A 318 -26.14 -1.60 35.72
N LYS A 319 -27.30 -1.27 36.29
CA LYS A 319 -28.41 -2.16 36.60
C LYS A 319 -29.39 -2.09 35.45
N MET A 320 -29.44 -3.18 34.68
CA MET A 320 -30.40 -3.36 33.62
C MET A 320 -31.39 -4.45 34.01
N THR A 321 -32.69 -4.11 34.05
CA THR A 321 -33.77 -5.08 34.22
C THR A 321 -34.50 -5.29 32.90
N TRP A 322 -35.19 -6.42 32.71
CA TRP A 322 -35.92 -6.72 31.48
C TRP A 322 -36.89 -5.60 31.02
N ASN A 323 -37.46 -4.84 31.97
CA ASN A 323 -38.40 -3.76 31.68
C ASN A 323 -37.71 -2.42 31.34
N THR A 324 -36.45 -2.24 31.75
CA THR A 324 -35.68 -1.00 31.52
C THR A 324 -34.69 -1.14 30.38
N ALA A 325 -34.31 -2.37 30.03
CA ALA A 325 -33.36 -2.68 28.96
C ALA A 325 -33.74 -2.04 27.61
N PRO A 326 -35.00 -2.13 27.10
CA PRO A 326 -35.33 -1.54 25.80
C PRO A 326 -35.10 -0.03 25.75
N THR A 327 -35.46 0.68 26.82
CA THR A 327 -35.31 2.14 26.90
C THR A 327 -33.84 2.55 27.03
N ILE A 328 -33.07 1.85 27.87
CA ILE A 328 -31.63 2.11 28.04
C ILE A 328 -30.90 1.88 26.71
N LEU A 329 -31.12 0.73 26.06
CA LEU A 329 -30.49 0.39 24.78
C LEU A 329 -30.90 1.38 23.68
N PHE A 330 -32.18 1.78 23.63
CA PHE A 330 -32.64 2.76 22.65
C PHE A 330 -31.94 4.12 22.83
N ASN A 331 -31.81 4.59 24.06
CA ASN A 331 -31.12 5.85 24.35
C ASN A 331 -29.62 5.77 24.04
N GLN A 332 -28.95 4.65 24.29
CA GLN A 332 -27.54 4.49 23.95
C GLN A 332 -27.29 4.40 22.44
N ILE A 333 -28.13 3.64 21.72
CA ILE A 333 -27.97 3.44 20.28
C ILE A 333 -28.35 4.70 19.47
N PHE A 334 -29.44 5.38 19.86
CA PHE A 334 -30.01 6.48 19.07
C PHE A 334 -29.92 7.86 19.73
N GLY A 335 -29.79 7.92 21.05
CA GLY A 335 -29.78 9.17 21.83
C GLY A 335 -28.38 9.68 22.15
N ALA A 336 -27.37 8.81 22.15
CA ALA A 336 -25.98 9.16 22.47
C ALA A 336 -25.06 9.04 21.23
N PRO A 337 -23.99 9.86 21.15
CA PRO A 337 -23.06 9.81 20.02
C PRO A 337 -22.10 8.62 20.07
N TRP A 338 -22.02 7.90 21.19
CA TRP A 338 -20.99 6.89 21.49
C TRP A 338 -21.09 5.67 20.56
N PHE A 339 -22.28 5.04 20.46
CA PHE A 339 -22.50 3.89 19.59
C PHE A 339 -22.15 4.19 18.12
N LEU A 340 -22.58 5.36 17.63
CA LEU A 340 -22.27 5.78 16.25
C LEU A 340 -20.77 6.06 16.08
N SER A 341 -20.12 6.65 17.07
CA SER A 341 -18.67 6.93 17.03
C SER A 341 -17.86 5.64 17.01
N HIS A 342 -18.23 4.63 17.81
CA HIS A 342 -17.65 3.29 17.75
C HIS A 342 -17.84 2.66 16.37
N ALA A 343 -19.06 2.66 15.84
CA ALA A 343 -19.33 2.09 14.52
C ALA A 343 -18.54 2.78 13.39
N LEU A 344 -18.45 4.11 13.41
CA LEU A 344 -17.66 4.87 12.42
C LEU A 344 -16.15 4.65 12.58
N GLY A 345 -15.66 4.56 13.82
CA GLY A 345 -14.26 4.25 14.11
C GLY A 345 -13.84 2.89 13.55
N TRP A 346 -14.66 1.85 13.81
CA TRP A 346 -14.42 0.50 13.30
C TRP A 346 -14.62 0.36 11.79
N MET A 347 -15.53 1.15 11.20
CA MET A 347 -15.62 1.31 9.75
C MET A 347 -14.30 1.83 9.18
N GLY A 348 -13.74 2.89 9.76
CA GLY A 348 -12.45 3.46 9.36
C GLY A 348 -11.28 2.47 9.49
N LYS A 349 -11.16 1.78 10.62
CA LYS A 349 -10.15 0.73 10.83
C LYS A 349 -10.26 -0.40 9.80
N MET A 350 -11.47 -0.84 9.50
CA MET A 350 -11.68 -1.85 8.47
C MET A 350 -11.31 -1.33 7.07
N MET A 351 -11.48 -0.04 6.78
CA MET A 351 -11.01 0.57 5.53
C MET A 351 -9.47 0.64 5.44
N ILE A 352 -8.79 0.86 6.57
CA ILE A 352 -7.33 0.93 6.68
C ILE A 352 -6.71 -0.47 6.58
N PHE A 353 -7.10 -1.41 7.45
CA PHE A 353 -6.45 -2.72 7.57
C PHE A 353 -7.05 -3.80 6.67
N ARG A 354 -8.31 -3.65 6.25
CA ARG A 354 -8.97 -4.50 5.24
C ARG A 354 -9.04 -5.99 5.57
N ASP A 355 -8.88 -6.34 6.84
CA ASP A 355 -8.87 -7.72 7.31
C ASP A 355 -9.67 -7.86 8.61
N TRP A 356 -10.61 -8.79 8.57
CA TRP A 356 -11.54 -9.06 9.68
C TRP A 356 -10.82 -9.61 10.91
N LYS A 357 -9.81 -10.46 10.75
CA LYS A 357 -9.08 -11.08 11.87
C LYS A 357 -8.29 -10.01 12.61
N VAL A 358 -7.58 -9.15 11.88
CA VAL A 358 -6.82 -8.04 12.47
C VAL A 358 -7.74 -7.10 13.23
N CYS A 359 -8.83 -6.64 12.61
CA CYS A 359 -9.76 -5.71 13.24
C CYS A 359 -10.50 -6.34 14.44
N LEU A 360 -10.91 -7.61 14.35
CA LEU A 360 -11.61 -8.28 15.44
C LEU A 360 -10.71 -8.50 16.66
N ILE A 361 -9.47 -8.95 16.45
CA ILE A 361 -8.48 -9.10 17.53
C ILE A 361 -8.24 -7.73 18.18
N ALA A 362 -8.06 -6.70 17.36
CA ALA A 362 -7.81 -5.37 17.87
C ALA A 362 -9.02 -4.79 18.61
N ALA A 363 -10.25 -5.10 18.21
CA ALA A 363 -11.48 -4.70 18.90
C ALA A 363 -11.54 -5.29 20.30
N LEU A 364 -11.38 -6.61 20.40
CA LEU A 364 -11.38 -7.31 21.69
C LEU A 364 -10.26 -6.82 22.63
N LEU A 365 -9.09 -6.51 22.07
CA LEU A 365 -7.98 -5.97 22.87
C LEU A 365 -8.20 -4.50 23.28
N PHE A 366 -8.97 -3.73 22.53
CA PHE A 366 -9.31 -2.36 22.91
C PHE A 366 -10.26 -2.33 24.12
N GLU A 367 -11.30 -3.15 24.12
CA GLU A 367 -12.19 -3.34 25.29
C GLU A 367 -11.40 -3.73 26.54
N PHE A 368 -10.41 -4.61 26.37
CA PHE A 368 -9.50 -5.00 27.43
C PHE A 368 -8.62 -3.84 27.91
N THR A 369 -8.20 -2.97 26.99
CA THR A 369 -7.43 -1.77 27.30
C THR A 369 -8.27 -0.77 28.09
N GLU A 370 -9.53 -0.56 27.72
CA GLU A 370 -10.46 0.31 28.44
C GLU A 370 -10.72 -0.20 29.85
N MET A 371 -11.05 -1.49 29.99
CA MET A 371 -11.20 -2.10 31.31
C MET A 371 -9.93 -1.95 32.16
N THR A 372 -8.75 -2.14 31.56
CA THR A 372 -7.45 -2.05 32.25
C THR A 372 -7.08 -0.62 32.60
N LEU A 373 -7.52 0.37 31.83
CA LEU A 373 -7.15 1.78 32.04
C LEU A 373 -8.31 2.64 32.56
N SER A 374 -9.44 2.03 32.92
CA SER A 374 -10.61 2.71 33.53
C SER A 374 -10.27 3.54 34.76
N TYR A 375 -9.29 3.11 35.56
CA TYR A 375 -8.82 3.89 36.69
C TYR A 375 -7.93 5.08 36.30
N VAL A 376 -7.34 5.09 35.11
CA VAL A 376 -6.46 6.18 34.59
C VAL A 376 -7.25 7.15 33.72
N CYS A 377 -8.19 6.65 32.94
CA CYS A 377 -9.05 7.43 32.07
C CYS A 377 -10.49 7.23 32.54
N PRO A 378 -11.10 8.23 33.22
CA PRO A 378 -12.49 8.15 33.65
C PRO A 378 -13.46 7.87 32.50
N GLU A 379 -13.09 8.24 31.27
CA GLU A 379 -13.88 7.99 30.07
C GLU A 379 -14.01 6.50 29.72
N PHE A 380 -13.15 5.63 30.24
CA PHE A 380 -13.24 4.19 30.05
C PHE A 380 -14.11 3.51 31.13
N GLU A 381 -14.71 4.27 32.05
CA GLU A 381 -15.65 3.73 33.03
C GLU A 381 -17.02 3.44 32.42
N GLU A 382 -17.15 2.29 31.76
CA GLU A 382 -18.39 1.89 31.09
C GLU A 382 -19.03 0.65 31.72
N CYS A 383 -20.33 0.43 31.49
CA CYS A 383 -20.99 -0.75 32.02
C CYS A 383 -20.57 -2.03 31.28
N TRP A 384 -20.54 -3.16 31.99
CA TRP A 384 -20.12 -4.44 31.40
C TRP A 384 -20.94 -4.86 30.17
N TRP A 385 -22.22 -4.48 30.13
CA TRP A 385 -23.13 -4.77 29.02
C TRP A 385 -22.91 -3.81 27.84
N ASP A 386 -22.34 -2.63 28.08
CA ASP A 386 -21.96 -1.66 27.05
C ASP A 386 -20.78 -2.23 26.26
N SER A 387 -19.65 -2.45 26.95
CA SER A 387 -18.42 -3.01 26.38
C SER A 387 -18.64 -4.36 25.66
N ILE A 388 -19.38 -5.29 26.27
CA ILE A 388 -19.61 -6.62 25.66
C ILE A 388 -20.69 -6.58 24.58
N PHE A 389 -21.91 -6.09 24.86
CA PHE A 389 -23.02 -6.26 23.92
C PHE A 389 -23.16 -5.12 22.93
N LEU A 390 -23.02 -3.87 23.40
CA LEU A 390 -23.19 -2.71 22.53
C LEU A 390 -21.94 -2.42 21.72
N ASP A 391 -20.75 -2.39 22.32
CA ASP A 391 -19.54 -2.06 21.58
C ASP A 391 -19.00 -3.28 20.84
N THR A 392 -18.59 -4.34 21.54
CA THR A 392 -17.99 -5.54 20.91
C THR A 392 -18.91 -6.17 19.86
N PHE A 393 -20.14 -6.56 20.23
CA PHE A 393 -21.05 -7.27 19.33
C PHE A 393 -21.97 -6.37 18.49
N GLY A 394 -22.16 -5.12 18.90
CA GLY A 394 -23.00 -4.15 18.19
C GLY A 394 -22.20 -3.26 17.26
N ALA A 395 -21.67 -2.15 17.79
CA ALA A 395 -21.04 -1.08 17.05
C ALA A 395 -19.79 -1.54 16.29
N ASN A 396 -18.90 -2.31 16.94
CA ASN A 396 -17.63 -2.72 16.36
C ASN A 396 -17.85 -3.64 15.15
N LEU A 397 -18.68 -4.69 15.30
CA LEU A 397 -19.03 -5.59 14.20
C LEU A 397 -19.82 -4.89 13.08
N LEU A 398 -20.76 -4.00 13.44
CA LEU A 398 -21.50 -3.20 12.46
C LEU A 398 -20.55 -2.31 11.65
N GLY A 399 -19.62 -1.62 12.33
CA GLY A 399 -18.60 -0.79 11.70
C GLY A 399 -17.72 -1.59 10.75
N MET A 400 -17.21 -2.73 11.19
CA MET A 400 -16.40 -3.63 10.34
C MET A 400 -17.20 -4.16 9.13
N TRP A 401 -18.48 -4.49 9.32
CA TRP A 401 -19.39 -4.87 8.23
C TRP A 401 -19.57 -3.73 7.22
N MET A 402 -19.85 -2.51 7.70
CA MET A 402 -19.97 -1.32 6.86
C MET A 402 -18.67 -1.04 6.09
N GLY A 403 -17.53 -1.06 6.78
CA GLY A 403 -16.21 -0.82 6.18
C GLY A 403 -15.86 -1.86 5.12
N THR A 404 -16.26 -3.12 5.32
CA THR A 404 -16.13 -4.17 4.29
C THR A 404 -16.94 -3.85 3.04
N HIS A 405 -18.17 -3.37 3.18
CA HIS A 405 -19.00 -2.98 2.04
C HIS A 405 -18.48 -1.73 1.36
N VAL A 406 -18.01 -0.74 2.11
CA VAL A 406 -17.35 0.45 1.56
C VAL A 406 -16.12 0.03 0.75
N ASN A 407 -15.24 -0.81 1.31
CA ASN A 407 -14.09 -1.34 0.58
C ASN A 407 -14.49 -2.13 -0.67
N ARG A 408 -15.52 -3.00 -0.59
CA ARG A 408 -16.02 -3.76 -1.74
C ARG A 408 -16.64 -2.87 -2.81
N PHE A 409 -17.39 -1.85 -2.40
CA PHE A 409 -17.95 -0.86 -3.29
C PHE A 409 -16.83 -0.12 -4.02
N ILE A 410 -15.85 0.39 -3.27
CA ILE A 410 -14.69 1.09 -3.79
C ILE A 410 -13.86 0.19 -4.75
N VAL A 411 -13.57 -1.05 -4.37
CA VAL A 411 -12.82 -2.03 -5.18
C VAL A 411 -13.60 -2.48 -6.40
N GLY A 412 -14.90 -2.79 -6.25
CA GLY A 412 -15.78 -3.16 -7.35
C GLY A 412 -15.90 -2.04 -8.37
N TYR A 413 -16.06 -0.81 -7.88
CA TYR A 413 -16.05 0.41 -8.68
C TYR A 413 -14.72 0.62 -9.41
N SER A 414 -13.59 0.37 -8.73
CA SER A 414 -12.26 0.41 -9.35
C SER A 414 -12.09 -0.67 -10.43
N LYS A 415 -12.60 -1.88 -10.23
CA LYS A 415 -12.55 -2.95 -11.25
C LYS A 415 -13.41 -2.61 -12.45
N ASP A 416 -14.60 -2.06 -12.27
CA ASP A 416 -15.50 -1.66 -13.36
C ASP A 416 -15.03 -0.40 -14.09
N SER A 417 -14.42 0.55 -13.38
CA SER A 417 -13.78 1.74 -13.97
C SER A 417 -12.52 1.37 -14.74
N VAL A 418 -11.70 0.45 -14.22
CA VAL A 418 -10.58 -0.13 -14.97
C VAL A 418 -11.11 -0.93 -16.15
N HIS A 419 -12.22 -1.67 -16.03
CA HIS A 419 -12.80 -2.41 -17.15
C HIS A 419 -13.43 -1.51 -18.23
N SER A 420 -14.01 -0.36 -17.85
CA SER A 420 -14.57 0.61 -18.79
C SER A 420 -13.47 1.40 -19.51
N ILE A 421 -12.39 1.75 -18.81
CA ILE A 421 -11.17 2.30 -19.40
C ILE A 421 -10.51 1.26 -20.32
N VAL A 422 -10.41 0.00 -19.92
CA VAL A 422 -9.85 -1.10 -20.74
C VAL A 422 -10.72 -1.45 -21.96
N ARG A 423 -12.03 -1.16 -21.94
CA ARG A 423 -12.88 -1.27 -23.14
C ARG A 423 -12.63 -0.15 -24.16
N GLY A 424 -12.05 0.98 -23.76
CA GLY A 424 -11.47 1.98 -24.64
C GLY A 424 -9.97 1.74 -24.77
N GLY A 425 -9.60 0.77 -25.60
CA GLY A 425 -8.27 0.16 -25.68
C GLY A 425 -7.09 1.08 -25.38
N ASP A 426 -6.57 0.98 -24.16
CA ASP A 426 -5.19 1.20 -23.74
C ASP A 426 -5.09 0.69 -22.29
N ALA A 427 -4.32 -0.39 -22.07
CA ALA A 427 -4.09 -0.93 -20.73
C ALA A 427 -3.11 0.00 -19.98
N MET A 428 -3.66 0.94 -19.21
CA MET A 428 -2.92 1.87 -18.35
C MET A 428 -2.02 1.10 -17.39
N HIS A 429 -0.71 1.13 -17.66
CA HIS A 429 0.33 0.64 -16.75
C HIS A 429 0.37 1.52 -15.49
N VAL A 430 0.38 0.88 -14.32
CA VAL A 430 0.46 1.53 -13.01
C VAL A 430 1.90 1.98 -12.74
N GLY A 431 2.24 3.05 -13.44
CA GLY A 431 3.33 4.01 -13.25
C GLY A 431 2.96 5.34 -13.91
N ALA A 432 1.71 5.48 -14.38
CA ALA A 432 1.17 6.72 -14.91
C ALA A 432 1.08 7.74 -13.77
N THR A 433 2.17 8.51 -13.64
CA THR A 433 2.13 9.93 -13.32
C THR A 433 0.75 10.49 -13.66
N LEU A 434 -0.06 10.78 -12.64
CA LEU A 434 -1.13 11.74 -12.82
C LEU A 434 -0.41 13.04 -13.18
N ASP A 435 -0.32 13.30 -14.49
CA ASP A 435 0.22 14.53 -15.00
C ASP A 435 -0.60 15.65 -14.34
N TRP A 436 0.09 16.54 -13.63
CA TRP A 436 -0.43 17.69 -12.87
C TRP A 436 -1.34 18.62 -13.70
N ALA A 437 -1.59 18.30 -14.97
CA ALA A 437 -2.19 19.11 -16.01
C ALA A 437 -3.70 18.92 -16.21
N GLY A 438 -4.37 17.99 -15.53
CA GLY A 438 -5.85 17.90 -15.60
C GLY A 438 -6.39 17.85 -17.03
N LYS A 439 -5.79 17.03 -17.88
CA LYS A 439 -6.27 16.78 -19.24
C LYS A 439 -6.34 15.28 -19.51
N GLU A 440 -7.40 14.64 -19.06
CA GLU A 440 -8.27 13.83 -19.92
C GLU A 440 -9.56 13.39 -19.20
N ASP A 441 -10.59 13.34 -20.01
CA ASP A 441 -12.02 13.02 -19.88
C ASP A 441 -12.92 13.62 -18.77
N ARG A 442 -14.07 14.14 -19.24
CA ARG A 442 -14.95 15.10 -18.56
C ARG A 442 -16.38 14.58 -18.29
N SER A 443 -16.60 13.27 -18.30
CA SER A 443 -17.93 12.72 -18.05
C SER A 443 -17.90 11.61 -17.00
N ALA A 444 -18.05 11.97 -15.73
CA ALA A 444 -18.93 11.27 -14.77
C ALA A 444 -18.79 11.85 -13.35
N GLY A 445 -19.82 12.59 -12.89
CA GLY A 445 -19.79 13.36 -11.64
C GLY A 445 -19.95 12.54 -10.35
N THR A 446 -20.65 11.41 -10.39
CA THR A 446 -20.88 10.52 -9.24
C THR A 446 -19.80 9.43 -9.12
N GLU A 447 -19.31 8.99 -10.27
CA GLU A 447 -18.24 8.01 -10.48
C GLU A 447 -16.87 8.48 -9.94
N LYS A 448 -16.63 9.80 -10.03
CA LYS A 448 -15.43 10.46 -9.52
C LYS A 448 -15.39 10.51 -7.99
N LEU A 449 -16.55 10.61 -7.33
CA LEU A 449 -16.64 10.71 -5.87
C LEU A 449 -16.50 9.33 -5.19
N ALA A 450 -17.02 8.27 -5.81
CA ALA A 450 -16.87 6.90 -5.33
C ALA A 450 -15.44 6.36 -5.48
N SER A 451 -14.75 6.74 -6.55
CA SER A 451 -13.34 6.41 -6.79
C SER A 451 -12.36 7.26 -5.95
N MET A 452 -12.79 8.42 -5.45
CA MET A 452 -12.02 9.30 -4.55
C MET A 452 -11.72 8.69 -3.17
N LEU A 453 -12.50 7.70 -2.74
CA LEU A 453 -12.41 7.10 -1.39
C LEU A 453 -11.43 5.91 -1.32
N ASN A 454 -10.70 5.61 -2.40
CA ASN A 454 -9.78 4.48 -2.47
C ASN A 454 -8.32 4.87 -2.21
N PRO A 455 -7.73 4.59 -1.04
CA PRO A 455 -6.29 4.57 -0.91
C PRO A 455 -5.77 3.26 -1.54
N LEU A 456 -5.55 3.28 -2.86
CA LEU A 456 -4.99 2.14 -3.57
C LEU A 456 -3.54 1.87 -3.12
N ILE A 457 -3.32 0.75 -2.43
CA ILE A 457 -2.25 -0.17 -2.82
C ILE A 457 -2.89 -1.19 -3.77
N HIS A 458 -2.18 -1.47 -4.87
CA HIS A 458 -2.60 -2.16 -6.09
C HIS A 458 -3.17 -3.58 -5.94
N ASP A 459 -3.39 -4.10 -4.74
CA ASP A 459 -4.04 -5.40 -4.54
C ASP A 459 -5.25 -5.29 -3.62
N SER A 460 -6.37 -5.85 -4.09
CA SER A 460 -7.70 -5.64 -3.52
C SER A 460 -7.96 -6.29 -2.16
N THR A 461 -6.97 -6.93 -1.55
CA THR A 461 -7.06 -7.49 -0.18
C THR A 461 -5.69 -7.51 0.48
N TYR A 462 -5.50 -6.75 1.56
CA TYR A 462 -4.37 -7.00 2.46
C TYR A 462 -4.54 -8.39 3.06
N LYS A 463 -3.60 -9.29 2.75
CA LYS A 463 -3.57 -10.63 3.32
C LYS A 463 -2.52 -10.68 4.42
N TRP A 464 -2.90 -10.27 5.63
CA TRP A 464 -1.95 -10.21 6.76
C TRP A 464 -1.41 -11.57 7.17
N THR A 465 -2.12 -12.66 6.85
CA THR A 465 -1.68 -14.05 7.05
C THR A 465 -1.01 -14.25 8.41
N ILE A 466 -1.69 -13.77 9.47
CA ILE A 466 -1.19 -13.57 10.84
C ILE A 466 -0.39 -14.78 11.34
N PHE A 467 -0.85 -15.98 10.99
CA PHE A 467 -0.31 -17.22 11.51
C PHE A 467 0.57 -18.00 10.51
N LYS A 468 1.08 -17.35 9.46
CA LYS A 468 1.96 -18.00 8.47
C LYS A 468 3.25 -18.49 9.11
N ASN A 469 3.85 -17.67 9.99
CA ASN A 469 5.05 -17.99 10.76
C ASN A 469 5.14 -17.06 12.01
N PRO A 470 5.98 -17.40 13.02
CA PRO A 470 6.13 -16.62 14.25
C PRO A 470 6.58 -15.19 14.04
N LEU A 471 7.44 -14.94 13.03
CA LEU A 471 7.87 -13.58 12.70
C LEU A 471 6.69 -12.74 12.20
N ARG A 472 5.85 -13.30 11.31
CA ARG A 472 4.65 -12.64 10.80
C ARG A 472 3.63 -12.39 11.91
N LEU A 473 3.45 -13.36 12.81
CA LEU A 473 2.64 -13.17 14.01
C LEU A 473 3.15 -12.00 14.86
N PHE A 474 4.46 -11.94 15.11
CA PHE A 474 5.08 -10.85 15.86
C PHE A 474 4.91 -9.50 15.16
N GLN A 475 5.14 -9.41 13.85
CA GLN A 475 5.00 -8.17 13.08
C GLN A 475 3.56 -7.65 13.06
N VAL A 476 2.56 -8.54 12.96
CA VAL A 476 1.14 -8.15 13.05
C VAL A 476 0.76 -7.79 14.49
N ALA A 477 1.30 -8.50 15.49
CA ALA A 477 1.08 -8.14 16.89
C ALA A 477 1.64 -6.74 17.22
N VAL A 478 2.81 -6.38 16.68
CA VAL A 478 3.36 -5.01 16.79
C VAL A 478 2.44 -3.99 16.13
N LEU A 479 1.89 -4.28 14.95
CA LEU A 479 0.90 -3.39 14.30
C LEU A 479 -0.30 -3.12 15.20
N ILE A 480 -0.89 -4.18 15.77
CA ILE A 480 -2.04 -4.08 16.66
C ILE A 480 -1.66 -3.32 17.92
N ALA A 481 -0.50 -3.59 18.52
CA ALA A 481 -0.02 -2.88 19.70
C ALA A 481 0.15 -1.37 19.46
N VAL A 482 0.71 -0.98 18.31
CA VAL A 482 0.81 0.44 17.93
C VAL A 482 -0.57 1.05 17.73
N MET A 483 -1.49 0.35 17.06
CA MET A 483 -2.86 0.83 16.86
C MET A 483 -3.54 1.13 18.21
N LEU A 484 -3.48 0.18 19.15
CA LEU A 484 -4.01 0.34 20.51
C LEU A 484 -3.33 1.50 21.23
N PHE A 485 -2.01 1.62 21.14
CA PHE A 485 -1.25 2.70 21.74
C PHE A 485 -1.68 4.10 21.24
N ILE A 486 -1.90 4.25 19.93
CA ILE A 486 -2.40 5.50 19.33
C ILE A 486 -3.81 5.84 19.83
N GLU A 487 -4.67 4.83 19.93
CA GLU A 487 -6.04 5.01 20.42
C GLU A 487 -6.06 5.39 21.89
N THR A 488 -5.33 4.67 22.73
CA THR A 488 -5.19 5.03 24.15
C THR A 488 -4.63 6.44 24.32
N ASN A 489 -3.60 6.83 23.54
CA ASN A 489 -3.06 8.18 23.58
C ASN A 489 -4.11 9.27 23.30
N THR A 490 -5.16 8.95 22.54
CA THR A 490 -6.25 9.91 22.28
C THR A 490 -6.99 10.29 23.56
N PHE A 491 -7.33 9.30 24.38
CA PHE A 491 -7.99 9.53 25.66
C PHE A 491 -7.00 10.09 26.70
N LEU A 492 -5.76 9.58 26.73
CA LEU A 492 -4.73 10.08 27.64
C LEU A 492 -4.42 11.55 27.41
N MET A 493 -4.32 12.01 26.16
CA MET A 493 -4.09 13.41 25.84
C MET A 493 -5.26 14.30 26.23
N MET A 494 -6.48 13.82 26.01
CA MET A 494 -7.71 14.52 26.40
C MET A 494 -7.74 14.75 27.92
N ASN A 495 -7.50 13.69 28.69
CA ASN A 495 -7.47 13.73 30.15
C ASN A 495 -6.29 14.57 30.68
N THR A 496 -5.08 14.34 30.15
CA THR A 496 -3.87 15.05 30.60
C THR A 496 -3.97 16.54 30.38
N MET A 497 -4.42 16.95 29.21
CA MET A 497 -4.55 18.35 28.88
C MET A 497 -5.84 18.96 29.45
N GLY A 498 -6.80 18.15 29.91
CA GLY A 498 -8.13 18.58 30.36
C GLY A 498 -8.92 19.26 29.25
N ILE A 499 -9.02 18.59 28.11
CA ILE A 499 -9.75 19.07 26.93
C ILE A 499 -11.11 18.35 26.90
N PRO A 500 -12.25 19.06 26.89
CA PRO A 500 -13.56 18.42 26.80
C PRO A 500 -13.72 17.51 25.56
N HIS A 501 -14.45 16.40 25.70
CA HIS A 501 -14.63 15.40 24.62
C HIS A 501 -15.21 15.98 23.33
N ASP A 502 -16.05 17.01 23.42
CA ASP A 502 -16.71 17.66 22.30
C ASP A 502 -15.87 18.75 21.60
N ALA A 503 -14.71 19.09 22.18
CA ALA A 503 -13.82 20.11 21.66
C ALA A 503 -13.35 19.81 20.24
N TRP A 504 -13.19 20.86 19.44
CA TRP A 504 -12.76 20.75 18.04
C TRP A 504 -11.37 20.11 17.90
N TYR A 505 -10.47 20.39 18.85
CA TYR A 505 -9.14 19.80 18.94
C TYR A 505 -9.18 18.27 18.80
N ASN A 506 -10.02 17.59 19.58
CA ASN A 506 -10.10 16.13 19.58
C ASN A 506 -10.55 15.58 18.23
N LYS A 507 -11.49 16.27 17.56
CA LYS A 507 -11.99 15.89 16.23
C LYS A 507 -10.92 16.05 15.14
N VAL A 508 -10.20 17.17 15.14
CA VAL A 508 -9.10 17.43 14.19
C VAL A 508 -7.97 16.45 14.39
N ARG A 509 -7.57 16.21 15.64
CA ARG A 509 -6.51 15.27 15.99
C ARG A 509 -6.87 13.84 15.57
N LEU A 510 -8.11 13.40 15.83
CA LEU A 510 -8.58 12.08 15.41
C LEU A 510 -8.61 11.94 13.88
N ALA A 511 -9.06 12.98 13.16
CA ALA A 511 -9.03 12.99 11.70
C ALA A 511 -7.60 12.90 11.15
N LEU A 512 -6.65 13.64 11.76
CA LEU A 512 -5.24 13.61 11.37
C LEU A 512 -4.66 12.19 11.52
N PHE A 513 -4.84 11.53 12.66
CA PHE A 513 -4.40 10.15 12.85
C PHE A 513 -5.10 9.18 11.89
N GLY A 514 -6.40 9.35 11.64
CA GLY A 514 -7.14 8.56 10.67
C GLY A 514 -6.52 8.64 9.28
N PHE A 515 -6.21 9.84 8.80
CA PHE A 515 -5.58 10.04 7.49
C PHE A 515 -4.12 9.60 7.46
N MET A 516 -3.32 9.86 8.50
CA MET A 516 -1.92 9.42 8.57
C MET A 516 -1.79 7.89 8.64
N SER A 517 -2.74 7.22 9.27
CA SER A 517 -2.73 5.76 9.44
C SER A 517 -2.96 5.00 8.13
N ILE A 518 -3.60 5.63 7.14
CA ILE A 518 -3.84 5.02 5.82
C ILE A 518 -2.53 4.68 5.10
N PRO A 519 -1.63 5.66 4.78
CA PRO A 519 -0.34 5.36 4.16
C PRO A 519 0.59 4.59 5.11
N ALA A 520 0.51 4.80 6.43
CA ALA A 520 1.33 4.06 7.39
C ALA A 520 0.98 2.55 7.41
N ALA A 521 -0.30 2.17 7.48
CA ALA A 521 -0.69 0.76 7.44
C ALA A 521 -0.28 0.09 6.12
N ALA A 522 -0.37 0.84 5.03
CA ALA A 522 0.11 0.47 3.70
C ALA A 522 1.63 0.17 3.69
N GLU A 523 2.44 1.09 4.20
CA GLU A 523 3.89 0.94 4.34
C GLU A 523 4.27 -0.24 5.23
N TRP A 524 3.55 -0.44 6.34
CA TRP A 524 3.78 -1.57 7.24
C TRP A 524 3.49 -2.91 6.56
N TYR A 525 2.41 -3.01 5.79
CA TYR A 525 2.09 -4.20 5.02
C TYR A 525 3.20 -4.53 4.01
N VAL A 526 3.67 -3.52 3.26
CA VAL A 526 4.78 -3.68 2.30
C VAL A 526 6.06 -4.11 3.01
N TYR A 527 6.37 -3.55 4.18
CA TYR A 527 7.51 -3.94 5.00
C TYR A 527 7.45 -5.43 5.40
N ILE A 528 6.28 -5.93 5.84
CA ILE A 528 6.09 -7.35 6.19
C ILE A 528 6.30 -8.26 4.96
N GLU A 529 5.77 -7.88 3.81
CA GLU A 529 5.90 -8.65 2.57
C GLU A 529 7.34 -8.63 2.03
N GLN A 530 8.03 -7.50 2.09
CA GLN A 530 9.45 -7.38 1.72
C GLN A 530 10.34 -8.22 2.64
N THR A 531 10.08 -8.18 3.96
CA THR A 531 10.82 -9.01 4.93
C THR A 531 10.70 -10.49 4.59
N ALA A 532 9.50 -10.93 4.16
CA ALA A 532 9.26 -12.32 3.77
C ALA A 532 9.95 -12.72 2.44
N ARG A 533 10.11 -11.78 1.49
CA ARG A 533 10.69 -12.07 0.16
C ARG A 533 12.20 -11.90 0.10
N ALA A 534 12.75 -10.86 0.73
CA ALA A 534 14.13 -10.42 0.59
C ALA A 534 14.96 -10.52 1.87
N GLY A 535 14.35 -10.98 2.98
CA GLY A 535 15.00 -11.04 4.30
C GLY A 535 15.01 -9.71 5.05
N HIS A 536 15.40 -9.75 6.32
CA HIS A 536 15.34 -8.60 7.24
C HIS A 536 16.24 -7.43 6.83
N ASP A 537 17.42 -7.69 6.27
CA ASP A 537 18.42 -6.66 6.00
C ASP A 537 18.01 -5.73 4.84
N ALA A 538 17.15 -6.22 3.94
CA ALA A 538 16.65 -5.49 2.78
C ALA A 538 15.33 -4.74 3.05
N ALA A 539 14.59 -5.08 4.11
CA ALA A 539 13.31 -4.46 4.41
C ALA A 539 13.47 -3.14 5.17
N ARG A 540 12.72 -2.11 4.75
CA ARG A 540 12.73 -0.79 5.38
C ARG A 540 11.31 -0.30 5.62
N ILE A 541 11.10 0.27 6.80
CA ILE A 541 9.85 0.95 7.16
C ILE A 541 9.81 2.29 6.44
N GLY A 542 8.66 2.60 5.84
CA GLY A 542 8.47 3.85 5.09
C GLY A 542 8.31 5.09 5.98
N PRO A 543 8.35 6.29 5.36
CA PRO A 543 8.32 7.56 6.08
C PRO A 543 6.99 7.84 6.80
N ALA A 544 5.82 7.44 6.26
CA ALA A 544 4.54 7.65 6.95
C ALA A 544 4.41 6.79 8.20
N CYS A 545 4.88 5.54 8.18
CA CYS A 545 5.00 4.72 9.38
C CYS A 545 5.86 5.40 10.45
N TRP A 546 7.04 5.88 10.06
CA TRP A 546 7.95 6.56 10.99
C TRP A 546 7.30 7.80 11.59
N LEU A 547 6.67 8.65 10.76
CA LEU A 547 5.99 9.84 11.25
C LEU A 547 4.86 9.50 12.22
N CYS A 548 4.05 8.48 11.91
CA CYS A 548 2.96 8.03 12.79
C CYS A 548 3.51 7.56 14.16
N PHE A 549 4.58 6.75 14.17
CA PHE A 549 5.24 6.33 15.40
C PHE A 549 5.83 7.52 16.18
N CYS A 550 6.50 8.45 15.50
CA CYS A 550 7.07 9.64 16.12
C CYS A 550 5.99 10.48 16.81
N VAL A 551 4.88 10.76 16.15
CA VAL A 551 3.77 11.51 16.73
C VAL A 551 3.20 10.78 17.96
N ALA A 552 2.93 9.48 17.84
CA ALA A 552 2.40 8.69 18.95
C ALA A 552 3.33 8.70 20.17
N LEU A 553 4.65 8.57 19.95
CA LEU A 553 5.63 8.63 21.04
C LEU A 553 5.70 10.03 21.67
N LEU A 554 5.66 11.10 20.88
CA LEU A 554 5.68 12.47 21.38
C LEU A 554 4.47 12.81 22.25
N GLU A 555 3.28 12.35 21.87
CA GLU A 555 2.08 12.49 22.69
C GLU A 555 2.20 11.75 24.01
N ASN A 556 2.74 10.54 23.98
CA ASN A 556 2.97 9.78 25.20
C ASN A 556 4.02 10.46 26.10
N CYS A 557 5.06 11.08 25.53
CA CYS A 557 6.00 11.89 26.31
C CYS A 557 5.30 13.09 26.98
N LEU A 558 4.34 13.73 26.30
CA LEU A 558 3.56 14.82 26.91
C LEU A 558 2.65 14.31 28.03
N PHE A 559 2.01 13.16 27.84
CA PHE A 559 1.27 12.47 28.89
C PHE A 559 2.12 12.28 30.15
N TRP A 560 3.32 11.69 30.02
CA TRP A 560 4.20 11.47 31.17
C TRP A 560 4.72 12.77 31.79
N LYS A 561 4.97 13.80 30.98
CA LYS A 561 5.45 15.09 31.45
C LYS A 561 4.39 15.85 32.27
N PHE A 562 3.15 15.86 31.77
CA PHE A 562 2.03 16.59 32.38
C PHE A 562 1.11 15.69 33.19
N PHE A 563 1.60 14.50 33.54
CA PHE A 563 0.85 13.48 34.27
C PHE A 563 0.06 14.12 35.41
N PRO A 564 -1.29 14.01 35.43
CA PRO A 564 -2.09 14.90 36.27
C PRO A 564 -1.79 14.71 37.75
N LYS A 565 -1.65 15.82 38.50
CA LYS A 565 -1.27 15.77 39.92
C LYS A 565 -2.30 15.09 40.81
N HIS A 566 -3.58 15.09 40.44
CA HIS A 566 -4.62 14.34 41.17
C HIS A 566 -4.42 12.82 41.06
N PHE A 567 -3.77 12.34 39.97
CA PHE A 567 -3.33 10.95 39.89
C PHE A 567 -2.15 10.63 40.78
N VAL A 568 -1.30 11.60 41.15
CA VAL A 568 -0.20 11.35 42.11
C VAL A 568 -0.75 10.98 43.49
N ALA A 569 -1.87 11.60 43.90
CA ALA A 569 -2.56 11.28 45.16
C ALA A 569 -3.27 9.91 45.11
N GLU A 570 -3.80 9.50 43.95
CA GLU A 570 -4.27 8.13 43.72
C GLU A 570 -3.10 7.14 43.56
N LEU A 571 -1.95 7.59 43.04
CA LEU A 571 -0.69 6.83 42.94
C LEU A 571 -0.11 6.50 44.31
N ASP A 572 -0.33 7.36 45.31
CA ASP A 572 0.01 7.07 46.70
C ASP A 572 -0.90 5.98 47.31
N LYS A 573 -2.17 5.88 46.90
CA LYS A 573 -3.00 4.69 47.17
C LYS A 573 -2.52 3.48 46.35
N LEU A 574 -1.87 3.74 45.23
CA LEU A 574 -1.16 2.82 44.33
C LEU A 574 0.27 2.50 44.81
N HIS A 575 0.78 2.99 45.95
CA HIS A 575 2.04 2.49 46.52
C HIS A 575 1.94 1.01 46.94
N GLY A 576 0.73 0.47 47.04
CA GLY A 576 0.48 -0.98 47.06
C GLY A 576 0.65 -1.70 45.70
N PHE A 577 0.89 -0.96 44.61
CA PHE A 577 0.69 -1.38 43.21
C PHE A 577 1.96 -1.71 42.42
N ILE A 578 3.13 -1.76 43.07
CA ILE A 578 4.18 -2.68 42.59
C ILE A 578 3.65 -4.13 42.62
N LEU A 579 2.58 -4.39 43.38
CA LEU A 579 1.62 -5.44 43.06
C LEU A 579 0.41 -4.84 42.34
N VAL A 580 0.44 -4.79 41.00
CA VAL A 580 -0.80 -4.95 40.19
C VAL A 580 -1.65 -5.98 40.93
N PRO A 581 -2.96 -5.75 41.21
CA PRO A 581 -3.76 -6.64 42.04
C PRO A 581 -3.41 -8.05 41.61
N THR A 582 -2.84 -8.87 42.50
CA THR A 582 -2.24 -10.16 42.12
C THR A 582 -3.23 -10.97 41.28
N ASN A 583 -4.52 -10.75 41.49
CA ASN A 583 -5.62 -11.24 40.68
C ASN A 583 -5.64 -10.72 39.22
N THR A 584 -5.53 -9.41 38.96
CA THR A 584 -5.53 -8.82 37.60
C THR A 584 -4.27 -9.18 36.81
N LEU A 585 -3.08 -9.11 37.42
CA LEU A 585 -1.83 -9.53 36.77
C LEU A 585 -1.81 -11.03 36.49
N THR A 586 -2.27 -11.85 37.44
CA THR A 586 -2.39 -13.30 37.24
C THR A 586 -3.41 -13.60 36.14
N LYS A 587 -4.53 -12.87 36.06
CA LYS A 587 -5.51 -13.02 34.97
C LYS A 587 -4.93 -12.59 33.61
N HIS A 588 -4.16 -11.49 33.55
CA HIS A 588 -3.45 -11.06 32.34
C HIS A 588 -2.38 -12.08 31.93
N LEU A 589 -1.57 -12.56 32.88
CA LEU A 589 -0.57 -13.59 32.64
C LEU A 589 -1.24 -14.90 32.23
N CYS A 590 -2.36 -15.29 32.81
CA CYS A 590 -3.16 -16.45 32.39
C CYS A 590 -3.72 -16.25 30.98
N ALA A 591 -4.21 -15.06 30.62
CA ALA A 591 -4.66 -14.74 29.27
C ALA A 591 -3.52 -14.84 28.25
N TRP A 592 -2.35 -14.27 28.57
CA TRP A 592 -1.16 -14.36 27.73
C TRP A 592 -0.60 -15.78 27.66
N VAL A 593 -0.60 -16.54 28.76
CA VAL A 593 -0.19 -17.94 28.78
C VAL A 593 -1.18 -18.80 27.99
N LEU A 594 -2.48 -18.55 28.09
CA LEU A 594 -3.50 -19.24 27.28
C LEU A 594 -3.36 -18.89 25.79
N PHE A 595 -3.11 -17.62 25.46
CA PHE A 595 -2.84 -17.18 24.10
C PHE A 595 -1.56 -17.80 23.53
N LEU A 596 -0.47 -17.81 24.30
CA LEU A 596 0.81 -18.42 23.91
C LEU A 596 0.69 -19.94 23.81
N THR A 597 -0.04 -20.58 24.74
CA THR A 597 -0.31 -22.03 24.71
C THR A 597 -1.19 -22.37 23.52
N TRP A 598 -2.23 -21.58 23.23
CA TRP A 598 -3.03 -21.71 22.02
C TRP A 598 -2.19 -21.51 20.76
N ALA A 599 -1.32 -20.50 20.72
CA ALA A 599 -0.45 -20.26 19.58
C ALA A 599 0.45 -21.48 19.35
N VAL A 600 1.12 -21.98 20.41
CA VAL A 600 1.94 -23.20 20.35
C VAL A 600 1.13 -24.42 19.94
N LEU A 601 -0.08 -24.62 20.48
CA LEU A 601 -0.97 -25.74 20.12
C LEU A 601 -1.46 -25.64 18.68
N ARG A 602 -1.83 -24.45 18.21
CA ARG A 602 -2.20 -24.18 16.82
C ARG A 602 -1.04 -24.50 15.89
N TYR A 603 0.17 -24.05 16.22
CA TYR A 603 1.37 -24.36 15.44
C TYR A 603 1.71 -25.86 15.46
N LYS A 604 1.47 -26.56 16.58
CA LYS A 604 1.68 -28.02 16.69
C LYS A 604 0.59 -28.87 16.01
N VAL A 605 -0.67 -28.43 16.01
CA VAL A 605 -1.84 -29.21 15.52
C VAL A 605 -2.15 -28.91 14.06
N VAL A 606 -1.98 -27.66 13.60
CA VAL A 606 -2.28 -27.23 12.23
C VAL A 606 -1.05 -27.32 11.31
N GLY A 607 0.16 -27.25 11.87
CA GLY A 607 1.43 -27.31 11.14
C GLY A 607 1.80 -26.00 10.43
N TYR A 608 3.07 -25.87 10.00
CA TYR A 608 3.50 -24.80 9.10
C TYR A 608 2.97 -25.05 7.69
N GLY A 609 2.63 -23.98 6.98
CA GLY A 609 2.55 -24.01 5.52
C GLY A 609 1.22 -24.41 4.90
N ILE A 610 0.09 -24.20 5.58
CA ILE A 610 -1.16 -24.04 4.81
C ILE A 610 -1.10 -22.65 4.19
N ASP A 611 -0.62 -22.55 2.95
CA ASP A 611 -0.73 -21.33 2.19
C ASP A 611 -2.23 -21.04 2.02
N GLU A 612 -2.74 -20.00 2.70
CA GLU A 612 -4.10 -19.48 2.49
C GLU A 612 -4.33 -19.16 0.98
N GLU A 613 -3.25 -18.95 0.21
CA GLU A 613 -3.27 -18.86 -1.26
C GLU A 613 -3.61 -20.17 -1.97
N GLU A 614 -3.11 -21.31 -1.48
CA GLU A 614 -3.38 -22.62 -2.07
C GLU A 614 -4.85 -23.00 -1.84
N LEU A 615 -5.39 -22.71 -0.64
CA LEU A 615 -6.83 -22.83 -0.34
C LEU A 615 -7.70 -21.88 -1.16
N ASP A 616 -7.34 -20.60 -1.29
CA ASP A 616 -8.08 -19.62 -2.10
C ASP A 616 -8.04 -20.01 -3.60
N SER A 617 -6.94 -20.57 -4.09
CA SER A 617 -6.82 -21.06 -5.47
C SER A 617 -7.66 -22.32 -5.74
N GLU A 618 -7.69 -23.27 -4.79
CA GLU A 618 -8.54 -24.46 -4.82
C GLU A 618 -10.01 -24.09 -4.71
N GLU A 619 -10.36 -23.15 -3.81
CA GLU A 619 -11.71 -22.64 -3.63
C GLU A 619 -12.20 -21.91 -4.89
N LYS A 620 -11.37 -21.04 -5.50
CA LYS A 620 -11.68 -20.41 -6.79
C LYS A 620 -11.84 -21.44 -7.92
N LYS A 621 -11.02 -22.49 -7.97
CA LYS A 621 -11.16 -23.60 -8.92
C LYS A 621 -12.49 -24.34 -8.71
N ILE A 622 -12.86 -24.64 -7.47
CA ILE A 622 -14.11 -25.31 -7.09
C ILE A 622 -15.33 -24.42 -7.42
N ILE A 623 -15.29 -23.14 -7.06
CA ILE A 623 -16.33 -22.16 -7.38
C ILE A 623 -16.47 -22.01 -8.89
N SER A 624 -15.38 -21.93 -9.67
CA SER A 624 -15.47 -21.85 -11.13
C SER A 624 -16.07 -23.13 -11.75
N LYS A 625 -15.77 -24.31 -11.19
CA LYS A 625 -16.39 -25.59 -11.57
C LYS A 625 -17.87 -25.65 -11.19
N LEU A 626 -18.26 -25.08 -10.06
CA LEU A 626 -19.66 -24.99 -9.61
C LEU A 626 -20.46 -23.99 -10.46
N VAL A 627 -19.86 -22.86 -10.85
CA VAL A 627 -20.46 -21.85 -11.72
C VAL A 627 -20.59 -22.34 -13.16
N SER A 628 -19.60 -23.08 -13.69
CA SER A 628 -19.68 -23.71 -15.01
C SER A 628 -20.69 -24.87 -15.04
N SER A 629 -20.81 -25.63 -13.94
CA SER A 629 -21.84 -26.67 -13.76
C SER A 629 -23.27 -26.09 -13.68
N ARG A 630 -23.43 -24.89 -13.12
CA ARG A 630 -24.72 -24.16 -13.05
C ARG A 630 -25.34 -23.84 -14.42
N LYS A 631 -24.53 -23.75 -15.48
CA LYS A 631 -25.04 -23.59 -16.86
C LYS A 631 -25.75 -24.84 -17.40
N ASN A 632 -25.65 -26.00 -16.73
CA ASN A 632 -26.05 -27.28 -17.32
C ASN A 632 -27.01 -28.16 -16.51
N ARG A 633 -27.57 -27.76 -15.34
CA ARG A 633 -28.68 -28.52 -14.71
C ARG A 633 -29.39 -27.77 -13.58
N GLY A 634 -30.70 -28.06 -13.47
CA GLY A 634 -31.61 -27.52 -12.47
C GLY A 634 -31.25 -27.84 -11.02
N ARG A 635 -31.81 -27.01 -10.12
CA ARG A 635 -31.61 -26.96 -8.67
C ARG A 635 -31.64 -28.34 -7.97
N LEU A 636 -30.83 -28.43 -6.89
CA LEU A 636 -30.63 -29.52 -5.92
C LEU A 636 -29.57 -30.60 -6.25
N SER A 637 -28.28 -30.26 -6.10
CA SER A 637 -27.24 -31.22 -5.61
C SER A 637 -25.88 -30.58 -5.26
N ILE A 638 -25.81 -29.27 -5.01
CA ILE A 638 -24.54 -28.52 -4.98
C ILE A 638 -23.65 -28.77 -3.72
N ILE A 639 -24.14 -29.48 -2.69
CA ILE A 639 -23.40 -29.62 -1.42
C ILE A 639 -22.34 -30.76 -1.43
N LYS A 640 -22.28 -31.62 -2.45
CA LYS A 640 -21.42 -32.83 -2.43
C LYS A 640 -20.05 -32.72 -3.11
N ALA A 641 -19.63 -31.54 -3.59
CA ALA A 641 -18.43 -31.39 -4.42
C ALA A 641 -17.22 -30.72 -3.77
N VAL A 642 -17.19 -30.57 -2.44
CA VAL A 642 -15.96 -30.17 -1.71
C VAL A 642 -15.26 -31.44 -1.23
N PRO A 643 -13.96 -31.66 -1.54
CA PRO A 643 -13.22 -32.81 -1.02
C PRO A 643 -13.33 -32.84 0.50
N ALA A 644 -13.72 -33.98 1.08
CA ALA A 644 -13.91 -34.13 2.53
C ALA A 644 -12.65 -33.76 3.34
N THR A 645 -11.47 -33.89 2.73
CA THR A 645 -10.17 -33.49 3.28
C THR A 645 -9.99 -31.96 3.36
N LEU A 646 -10.48 -31.21 2.38
CA LEU A 646 -10.44 -29.74 2.39
C LEU A 646 -11.46 -29.19 3.38
N HIS A 647 -12.66 -29.77 3.43
CA HIS A 647 -13.70 -29.41 4.38
C HIS A 647 -13.25 -29.69 5.83
N ALA A 648 -12.63 -30.85 6.09
CA ALA A 648 -12.11 -31.19 7.41
C ALA A 648 -10.93 -30.32 7.86
N LYS A 649 -10.06 -29.88 6.92
CA LYS A 649 -8.96 -28.94 7.21
C LYS A 649 -9.48 -27.51 7.46
N PHE A 650 -10.43 -27.04 6.64
CA PHE A 650 -11.08 -25.74 6.81
C PHE A 650 -11.82 -25.66 8.15
N LEU A 651 -12.66 -26.66 8.46
CA LEU A 651 -13.33 -26.80 9.75
C LEU A 651 -12.33 -26.87 10.90
N LYS A 652 -11.20 -27.58 10.79
CA LYS A 652 -10.19 -27.60 11.86
C LYS A 652 -9.54 -26.24 12.11
N THR A 653 -9.31 -25.45 11.07
CA THR A 653 -8.64 -24.14 11.18
C THR A 653 -9.61 -23.10 11.77
N GLU A 654 -10.81 -23.02 11.20
CA GLU A 654 -11.90 -22.17 11.70
C GLU A 654 -12.30 -22.53 13.13
N LEU A 655 -12.37 -23.83 13.49
CA LEU A 655 -12.75 -24.26 14.83
C LEU A 655 -11.65 -23.95 15.88
N VAL A 656 -10.37 -24.04 15.52
CA VAL A 656 -9.25 -23.66 16.41
C VAL A 656 -9.18 -22.15 16.59
N ASP A 657 -9.44 -21.37 15.53
CA ASP A 657 -9.54 -19.92 15.62
C ASP A 657 -10.80 -19.51 16.42
N LEU A 658 -11.95 -20.18 16.24
CA LEU A 658 -13.17 -20.01 17.05
C LEU A 658 -12.93 -20.32 18.53
N LEU A 659 -12.09 -21.32 18.84
CA LEU A 659 -11.69 -21.65 20.22
C LEU A 659 -10.79 -20.58 20.85
N LEU A 660 -10.02 -19.79 20.08
CA LEU A 660 -9.35 -18.59 20.59
C LEU A 660 -10.36 -17.53 20.99
N TYR A 661 -11.30 -17.22 20.09
CA TYR A 661 -12.35 -16.24 20.36
C TYR A 661 -13.21 -16.67 21.55
N ALA A 662 -13.52 -17.96 21.66
CA ALA A 662 -14.24 -18.56 22.77
C ALA A 662 -13.40 -18.74 24.06
N SER A 663 -12.08 -18.51 24.05
CA SER A 663 -11.23 -18.53 25.25
C SER A 663 -10.86 -17.13 25.75
N LEU A 664 -10.86 -16.11 24.87
CA LEU A 664 -10.79 -14.70 25.26
C LEU A 664 -12.12 -14.20 25.86
N LEU A 665 -13.26 -14.69 25.37
CA LEU A 665 -14.59 -14.29 25.85
C LEU A 665 -14.83 -14.65 27.34
N PRO A 666 -14.45 -15.84 27.86
CA PRO A 666 -14.50 -16.16 29.28
C PRO A 666 -13.58 -15.29 30.14
N LEU A 667 -12.44 -14.81 29.61
CA LEU A 667 -11.57 -13.87 30.34
C LEU A 667 -12.20 -12.49 30.48
N LEU A 668 -12.88 -12.01 29.43
CA LEU A 668 -13.75 -10.82 29.50
C LEU A 668 -14.86 -11.04 30.54
N CYS A 669 -15.57 -12.17 30.51
CA CYS A 669 -16.64 -12.48 31.47
C CYS A 669 -16.15 -12.65 32.93
N LEU A 670 -14.98 -13.27 33.16
CA LEU A 670 -14.36 -13.43 34.49
C LEU A 670 -13.79 -12.12 35.06
N TYR A 671 -13.61 -11.11 34.21
CA TYR A 671 -13.21 -9.77 34.63
C TYR A 671 -14.45 -8.90 34.90
N THR A 672 -15.51 -9.02 34.11
CA THR A 672 -16.77 -8.32 34.36
C THR A 672 -17.46 -8.76 35.64
N GLU A 673 -17.24 -10.00 36.13
CA GLU A 673 -17.65 -10.42 37.49
C GLU A 673 -17.17 -9.44 38.59
N TRP A 674 -16.11 -8.66 38.37
CA TRP A 674 -15.65 -7.61 39.29
C TRP A 674 -16.57 -6.38 39.38
N LYS A 675 -17.42 -6.11 38.37
CA LYS A 675 -18.49 -5.10 38.44
C LYS A 675 -19.83 -5.68 38.93
N TRP A 676 -19.91 -7.00 39.12
CA TRP A 676 -21.11 -7.69 39.63
C TRP A 676 -21.11 -7.85 41.17
N VAL A 677 -19.95 -7.70 41.82
CA VAL A 677 -19.76 -7.72 43.29
C VAL A 677 -19.52 -6.30 43.76
#